data_AF-A0A968Z3J9-F1
#
_entry.id   AF-A0A968Z3J9-F1
#
_cell.length_a   1.000
_cell.length_b   1.000
_cell.length_c   1.000
_cell.angle_alpha   90.00
_cell.angle_beta   90.00
_cell.angle_gamma   90.00
#
_symmetry.space_group_name_H-M   'P 1'
#
loop_
_entity.id
_entity.type
_entity.pdbx_description
1 polymer ?
#
loop_
_entity_poly.entity_id
_entity_poly.type
_entity_poly.pdbx_seq_one_letter_code
_entity_poly.pdbx_strand_id
1 'polypeptide(L)'
;MHNKSAYQRAVKDFSNDNRHIVHIPLLVPPITQPENKLEDIRLEYGIPVDSFVISTFGFISSTKRPLSILLAFKKYLYNYPSAYLIFVGGTDYLGSLDIEREIKKLELQNRVKITNYVTMSDFYRYIQISDICLNLRFPSNGESSASLLKILSMGKPAIVTNIDSFADFSDDIVVKIPQPRQSDEIEEIYKALINLTENSEHRSFLSQNALKYIEREHSPERCARLYAEFFEQVQYSPQTKVNMLADHVGRETAKHEVADSQKIFVLFSKVIDNFRSTSSQNYDSSDLKIIQPESLTKTLISFNYFLHECRSICLQKLPAAKKILSIGCSGVWYFEWFHKFYPYPVEEHTGIDLNHKPENLPHNIVWIQNDGSDLTSLESESFDLIFAGQFIEHMSWESQATFLAEVNRALKPNGFFVLDSPNYDISNRYGWRQPEHIHELTFKQICNFLELSSFNIEDTYGLVPKKLLGTPPQLVGKSLEYAFQNNFYKEEINKAINKEPNDCFIWWIIAKKNTCVVEKQLLKNQLQKAYLENQKNQYNIVFHQIGKFIDDNGKQFIIVNPSDAPGYALFGSYEFYSKGNYLIEYNISLLNVRKNHILHSKIAIVDVVTDSGEKVYAKKEIESSDLLNNSIIKLQFSLDKLSSLEFRVFYFGNLPLRIGVQPKVSSI
;
A
#
# COMPACT_ATOMS: atom_id res chain seq x y z
N MET A 1 -8.76 -7.57 13.35
CA MET A 1 -7.83 -6.61 13.99
C MET A 1 -7.13 -7.26 15.17
N HIS A 2 -5.84 -6.97 15.39
CA HIS A 2 -4.99 -7.65 16.39
C HIS A 2 -4.82 -6.93 17.74
N ASN A 3 -5.41 -5.74 17.90
CA ASN A 3 -5.50 -5.04 19.18
C ASN A 3 -6.87 -4.35 19.30
N LYS A 4 -7.29 -4.04 20.53
CA LYS A 4 -8.64 -3.51 20.80
C LYS A 4 -8.76 -2.07 20.32
N SER A 5 -7.73 -1.26 20.48
CA SER A 5 -7.72 0.12 20.00
C SER A 5 -7.91 0.21 18.47
N ALA A 6 -7.20 -0.60 17.68
CA ALA A 6 -7.37 -0.70 16.24
C ALA A 6 -8.72 -1.32 15.86
N TYR A 7 -9.19 -2.32 16.62
CA TYR A 7 -10.54 -2.85 16.45
C TYR A 7 -11.61 -1.78 16.66
N GLN A 8 -11.55 -1.01 17.74
CA GLN A 8 -12.52 0.04 18.06
C GLN A 8 -12.47 1.17 17.04
N ARG A 9 -11.27 1.59 16.60
CA ARG A 9 -11.11 2.52 15.48
C ARG A 9 -11.73 1.96 14.21
N ALA A 10 -11.42 0.71 13.84
CA ALA A 10 -12.00 0.08 12.67
C ALA A 10 -13.53 -0.02 12.77
N VAL A 11 -14.08 -0.42 13.91
CA VAL A 11 -15.53 -0.46 14.12
C VAL A 11 -16.16 0.93 14.01
N LYS A 12 -15.46 1.99 14.43
CA LYS A 12 -15.93 3.38 14.33
C LYS A 12 -15.83 3.91 12.89
N ASP A 13 -14.66 3.76 12.27
CA ASP A 13 -14.33 4.27 10.95
C ASP A 13 -15.07 3.49 9.85
N PHE A 14 -15.35 2.21 10.08
CA PHE A 14 -16.18 1.33 9.25
C PHE A 14 -17.52 1.00 9.93
N SER A 15 -18.15 1.98 10.58
CA SER A 15 -19.42 1.82 11.32
C SER A 15 -20.56 1.20 10.49
N ASN A 16 -20.51 1.31 9.16
CA ASN A 16 -21.48 0.72 8.24
C ASN A 16 -21.18 -0.74 7.82
N ASP A 17 -20.01 -1.29 8.18
CA ASP A 17 -19.53 -2.63 7.78
C ASP A 17 -18.86 -3.40 8.94
N ASN A 18 -19.15 -3.02 10.19
CA ASN A 18 -18.50 -3.61 11.37
C ASN A 18 -18.91 -5.08 11.63
N ARG A 19 -19.94 -5.60 10.95
CA ARG A 19 -20.43 -6.99 11.09
C ARG A 19 -19.42 -8.05 10.67
N HIS A 20 -18.38 -7.67 9.94
CA HIS A 20 -17.30 -8.56 9.49
C HIS A 20 -15.93 -8.18 10.07
N ILE A 21 -15.89 -7.21 10.99
CA ILE A 21 -14.69 -6.84 11.70
C ILE A 21 -14.69 -7.62 13.01
N VAL A 22 -13.73 -8.52 13.16
CA VAL A 22 -13.50 -9.25 14.42
C VAL A 22 -12.17 -8.86 15.03
N HIS A 23 -12.12 -8.89 16.35
CA HIS A 23 -10.88 -8.79 17.11
C HIS A 23 -10.32 -10.19 17.33
N ILE A 24 -9.21 -10.50 16.68
CA ILE A 24 -8.47 -11.75 16.87
C ILE A 24 -7.06 -11.33 17.32
N PRO A 25 -6.68 -11.55 18.59
CA PRO A 25 -5.38 -11.14 19.09
C PRO A 25 -4.22 -11.75 18.30
N LEU A 26 -3.08 -11.06 18.31
CA LEU A 26 -1.87 -11.60 17.70
C LEU A 26 -1.41 -12.85 18.46
N LEU A 27 -1.27 -13.96 17.76
CA LEU A 27 -0.85 -15.24 18.34
C LEU A 27 0.57 -15.14 18.92
N VAL A 28 0.78 -15.75 20.09
CA VAL A 28 2.10 -15.97 20.68
C VAL A 28 2.39 -17.47 20.70
N PRO A 29 3.45 -17.95 20.03
CA PRO A 29 3.76 -19.38 20.01
C PRO A 29 4.20 -19.87 21.41
N PRO A 30 4.03 -21.17 21.71
CA PRO A 30 4.55 -21.74 22.95
C PRO A 30 6.06 -21.54 22.99
N ILE A 31 6.57 -21.06 24.13
CA ILE A 31 8.01 -20.84 24.30
C ILE A 31 8.61 -22.05 24.97
N THR A 32 9.54 -22.70 24.28
CA THR A 32 10.51 -23.60 24.91
C THR A 32 11.57 -22.75 25.59
N GLN A 33 11.56 -22.72 26.93
CA GLN A 33 12.61 -22.03 27.68
C GLN A 33 13.96 -22.70 27.39
N PRO A 34 15.03 -21.93 27.10
CA PRO A 34 16.36 -22.48 27.04
C PRO A 34 16.74 -23.09 28.39
N GLU A 35 17.32 -24.30 28.39
CA GLU A 35 17.70 -25.02 29.62
C GLU A 35 18.87 -24.38 30.38
N ASN A 36 19.55 -23.40 29.78
CA ASN A 36 20.72 -22.75 30.35
C ASN A 36 20.36 -21.92 31.59
N LYS A 37 21.23 -21.99 32.61
CA LYS A 37 21.12 -21.13 33.79
C LYS A 37 21.35 -19.67 33.40
N LEU A 38 20.66 -18.77 34.08
CA LEU A 38 20.68 -17.33 33.78
C LEU A 38 22.09 -16.75 33.92
N GLU A 39 22.87 -17.24 34.87
CA GLU A 39 24.26 -16.86 35.11
C GLU A 39 25.16 -17.21 33.91
N ASP A 40 24.97 -18.37 33.30
CA ASP A 40 25.75 -18.83 32.15
C ASP A 40 25.49 -17.94 30.93
N ILE A 41 24.22 -17.58 30.69
CA ILE A 41 23.83 -16.67 29.60
C ILE A 41 24.42 -15.27 29.81
N ARG A 42 24.39 -14.76 31.05
CA ARG A 42 24.99 -13.46 31.39
C ARG A 42 26.49 -13.45 31.12
N LEU A 43 27.21 -14.50 31.54
CA LEU A 43 28.64 -14.66 31.29
C LEU A 43 28.96 -14.72 29.79
N GLU A 44 28.20 -15.49 29.01
CA GLU A 44 28.37 -15.59 27.54
C GLU A 44 28.24 -14.23 26.85
N TYR A 45 27.29 -13.40 27.28
CA TYR A 45 27.07 -12.08 26.71
C TYR A 45 27.93 -10.97 27.35
N GLY A 46 28.84 -11.31 28.27
CA GLY A 46 29.71 -10.34 28.94
C GLY A 46 28.97 -9.39 29.87
N ILE A 47 27.87 -9.84 30.46
CA ILE A 47 27.05 -9.11 31.44
C ILE A 47 27.39 -9.62 32.85
N PRO A 48 27.72 -8.75 33.82
CA PRO A 48 28.00 -9.19 35.18
C PRO A 48 26.81 -9.91 35.81
N VAL A 49 27.05 -11.03 36.50
CA VAL A 49 26.00 -11.89 37.07
C VAL A 49 25.09 -11.13 38.04
N ASP A 50 25.64 -10.25 38.88
CA ASP A 50 24.89 -9.48 39.87
C ASP A 50 24.36 -8.13 39.34
N SER A 51 24.48 -7.87 38.04
CA SER A 51 23.99 -6.61 37.45
C SER A 51 22.46 -6.61 37.33
N PHE A 52 21.90 -5.40 37.40
CA PHE A 52 20.49 -5.16 37.10
C PHE A 52 20.35 -4.81 35.62
N VAL A 53 19.66 -5.64 34.84
CA VAL A 53 19.63 -5.56 33.38
C VAL A 53 18.30 -4.97 32.90
N ILE A 54 18.38 -3.80 32.28
CA ILE A 54 17.28 -3.17 31.57
C ILE A 54 17.46 -3.44 30.08
N SER A 55 16.40 -3.80 29.36
CA SER A 55 16.52 -4.09 27.93
C SER A 55 15.38 -3.52 27.11
N THR A 56 15.65 -3.24 25.83
CA THR A 56 14.65 -2.82 24.84
C THR A 56 14.85 -3.62 23.56
N PHE A 57 13.76 -3.87 22.82
CA PHE A 57 13.74 -4.89 21.78
C PHE A 57 13.24 -4.39 20.42
N GLY A 58 13.87 -4.91 19.36
CA GLY A 58 13.60 -4.63 17.94
C GLY A 58 14.32 -3.38 17.43
N PHE A 59 13.97 -2.93 16.21
CA PHE A 59 14.56 -1.75 15.56
C PHE A 59 14.79 -0.56 16.49
N ILE A 60 15.98 0.03 16.46
CA ILE A 60 16.34 1.23 17.21
C ILE A 60 16.01 2.44 16.34
N SER A 61 14.78 2.92 16.45
CA SER A 61 14.26 4.09 15.71
C SER A 61 13.82 5.20 16.68
N SER A 62 13.71 6.43 16.18
CA SER A 62 13.22 7.58 16.96
C SER A 62 11.83 7.33 17.57
N THR A 63 10.96 6.60 16.87
CA THR A 63 9.62 6.24 17.35
C THR A 63 9.66 5.36 18.59
N LYS A 64 10.75 4.60 18.82
CA LYS A 64 10.95 3.75 20.02
C LYS A 64 11.65 4.42 21.19
N ARG A 65 11.81 5.75 21.12
CA ARG A 65 12.30 6.61 22.21
C ARG A 65 13.70 6.25 22.78
N PRO A 66 14.67 5.79 21.97
CA PRO A 66 15.98 5.36 22.49
C PRO A 66 16.76 6.50 23.18
N LEU A 67 16.62 7.76 22.73
CA LEU A 67 17.26 8.91 23.39
C LEU A 67 16.68 9.21 24.78
N SER A 68 15.36 9.20 24.90
CA SER A 68 14.69 9.39 26.20
C SER A 68 15.08 8.28 27.17
N ILE A 69 15.17 7.04 26.67
CA ILE A 69 15.66 5.89 27.44
C ILE A 69 17.10 6.12 27.91
N LEU A 70 18.02 6.55 27.03
CA LEU A 70 19.42 6.82 27.41
C LEU A 70 19.54 7.91 28.47
N LEU A 71 18.79 9.01 28.33
CA LEU A 71 18.83 10.13 29.28
C LEU A 71 18.28 9.71 30.65
N ALA A 72 17.16 9.00 30.67
CA ALA A 72 16.60 8.47 31.91
C ALA A 72 17.53 7.43 32.55
N PHE A 73 18.17 6.57 31.75
CA PHE A 73 19.13 5.58 32.22
C PHE A 73 20.39 6.25 32.80
N LYS A 74 20.91 7.32 32.18
CA LYS A 74 22.01 8.11 32.75
C LYS A 74 21.64 8.67 34.12
N LYS A 75 20.42 9.21 34.26
CA LYS A 75 19.92 9.68 35.55
C LYS A 75 19.80 8.54 36.57
N TYR A 76 19.31 7.39 36.13
CA TYR A 76 19.16 6.18 36.95
C TYR A 76 20.50 5.63 37.47
N LEU A 77 21.55 5.65 36.66
CA LEU A 77 22.88 5.16 37.03
C LEU A 77 23.53 5.89 38.22
N TYR A 78 23.13 7.12 38.54
CA TYR A 78 23.64 7.82 39.74
C TYR A 78 23.34 7.07 41.03
N ASN A 79 22.18 6.40 41.11
CA ASN A 79 21.77 5.61 42.28
C ASN A 79 22.05 4.12 42.10
N TYR A 80 22.16 3.65 40.85
CA TYR A 80 22.29 2.23 40.49
C TYR A 80 23.49 1.98 39.56
N PRO A 81 24.73 2.17 40.04
CA PRO A 81 25.93 2.20 39.18
C PRO A 81 26.32 0.84 38.57
N SER A 82 25.74 -0.26 39.05
CA SER A 82 25.94 -1.63 38.54
C SER A 82 24.96 -2.03 37.42
N ALA A 83 23.98 -1.19 37.09
CA ALA A 83 22.96 -1.53 36.10
C ALA A 83 23.48 -1.46 34.66
N TYR A 84 22.89 -2.28 33.79
CA TYR A 84 23.17 -2.34 32.36
C TYR A 84 21.91 -2.06 31.55
N LEU A 85 22.07 -1.34 30.43
CA LEU A 85 21.02 -1.15 29.43
C LEU A 85 21.41 -1.84 28.14
N ILE A 86 20.55 -2.70 27.62
CA ILE A 86 20.80 -3.46 26.40
C ILE A 86 19.75 -3.09 25.34
N PHE A 87 20.21 -2.54 24.22
CA PHE A 87 19.41 -2.38 23.01
C PHE A 87 19.54 -3.65 22.16
N VAL A 88 18.50 -4.47 22.18
CA VAL A 88 18.42 -5.75 21.46
C VAL A 88 17.76 -5.53 20.11
N GLY A 89 18.56 -5.12 19.13
CA GLY A 89 18.12 -4.80 17.77
C GLY A 89 19.13 -3.91 17.03
N GLY A 90 18.97 -3.79 15.72
CA GLY A 90 19.78 -2.90 14.88
C GLY A 90 19.19 -1.50 14.76
N THR A 91 20.04 -0.53 14.43
CA THR A 91 19.63 0.73 13.85
C THR A 91 19.19 0.49 12.40
N ASP A 92 18.14 1.17 11.95
CA ASP A 92 17.77 1.13 10.52
C ASP A 92 18.83 1.83 9.66
N TYR A 93 19.01 1.32 8.44
CA TYR A 93 19.87 1.87 7.37
C TYR A 93 19.42 3.27 6.87
N LEU A 94 18.33 3.84 7.44
CA LEU A 94 17.69 5.11 7.06
C LEU A 94 18.18 6.34 7.88
N GLY A 95 19.29 6.21 8.62
CA GLY A 95 20.22 7.32 8.88
C GLY A 95 19.77 8.51 9.75
N SER A 96 18.69 8.43 10.53
CA SER A 96 18.23 9.59 11.33
C SER A 96 18.72 9.63 12.80
N LEU A 97 19.26 8.53 13.33
CA LEU A 97 19.66 8.44 14.74
C LEU A 97 20.97 7.67 14.92
N ASP A 98 22.03 8.38 15.26
CA ASP A 98 23.31 7.82 15.68
C ASP A 98 23.33 7.60 17.20
N ILE A 99 22.75 6.47 17.63
CA ILE A 99 22.62 6.13 19.05
C ILE A 99 23.99 5.87 19.70
N GLU A 100 24.96 5.35 18.96
CA GLU A 100 26.32 5.08 19.46
C GLU A 100 27.05 6.38 19.81
N ARG A 101 26.89 7.42 18.97
CA ARG A 101 27.40 8.75 19.28
C ARG A 101 26.78 9.34 20.53
N GLU A 102 25.48 9.19 20.74
CA GLU A 102 24.83 9.70 21.96
C GLU A 102 25.24 8.89 23.21
N ILE A 103 25.43 7.58 23.10
CA ILE A 103 26.03 6.76 24.17
C ILE A 103 27.43 7.29 24.53
N LYS A 104 28.27 7.57 23.53
CA LYS A 104 29.62 8.11 23.73
C LYS A 104 29.61 9.49 24.38
N LYS A 105 28.74 10.39 23.90
CA LYS A 105 28.56 11.74 24.45
C LYS A 105 28.06 11.73 25.89
N LEU A 106 27.26 10.74 26.24
CA LEU A 106 26.74 10.56 27.60
C LEU A 106 27.69 9.77 28.51
N GLU A 107 28.83 9.29 28.00
CA GLU A 107 29.83 8.48 28.72
C GLU A 107 29.28 7.14 29.23
N LEU A 108 28.41 6.51 28.45
CA LEU A 108 27.68 5.29 28.82
C LEU A 108 28.21 4.00 28.20
N GLN A 109 29.34 4.03 27.50
CA GLN A 109 29.88 2.90 26.71
C GLN A 109 30.11 1.63 27.53
N ASN A 110 30.39 1.75 28.83
CA ASN A 110 30.65 0.62 29.72
C ASN A 110 29.37 0.03 30.35
N ARG A 111 28.23 0.69 30.16
CA ARG A 111 26.93 0.33 30.76
C ARG A 111 25.81 0.13 29.75
N VAL A 112 26.00 0.56 28.51
CA VAL A 112 25.03 0.40 27.42
C VAL A 112 25.61 -0.51 26.35
N LYS A 113 24.86 -1.54 25.95
CA LYS A 113 25.22 -2.46 24.87
C LYS A 113 24.18 -2.40 23.75
N ILE A 114 24.64 -2.42 22.50
CA ILE A 114 23.80 -2.59 21.31
C ILE A 114 24.16 -3.94 20.68
N THR A 115 23.18 -4.79 20.45
CA THR A 115 23.42 -6.15 19.94
C THR A 115 23.39 -6.25 18.42
N ASN A 116 22.86 -5.23 17.73
CA ASN A 116 22.36 -5.35 16.36
C ASN A 116 21.27 -6.43 16.23
N TYR A 117 20.97 -6.86 15.01
CA TYR A 117 20.01 -7.94 14.77
C TYR A 117 20.54 -9.27 15.32
N VAL A 118 19.71 -9.96 16.09
CA VAL A 118 20.02 -11.24 16.72
C VAL A 118 19.06 -12.33 16.24
N THR A 119 19.45 -13.59 16.40
CA THR A 119 18.56 -14.72 16.11
C THR A 119 17.35 -14.71 17.05
N MET A 120 16.26 -15.40 16.69
CA MET A 120 15.10 -15.51 17.59
C MET A 120 15.44 -16.23 18.91
N SER A 121 16.37 -17.20 18.86
CA SER A 121 16.86 -17.87 20.07
C SER A 121 17.56 -16.88 21.00
N ASP A 122 18.52 -16.10 20.49
CA ASP A 122 19.20 -15.07 21.26
C ASP A 122 18.24 -13.98 21.74
N PHE A 123 17.23 -13.61 20.94
CA PHE A 123 16.19 -12.67 21.34
C PHE A 123 15.50 -13.10 22.65
N TYR A 124 15.11 -14.38 22.77
CA TYR A 124 14.52 -14.91 23.99
C TYR A 124 15.53 -15.03 25.14
N ARG A 125 16.80 -15.35 24.85
CA ARG A 125 17.88 -15.37 25.87
C ARG A 125 18.13 -13.96 26.44
N TYR A 126 18.09 -12.93 25.60
CA TYR A 126 18.17 -11.55 26.06
C TYR A 126 16.97 -11.17 26.93
N ILE A 127 15.75 -11.56 26.55
CA ILE A 127 14.57 -11.38 27.42
C ILE A 127 14.79 -12.09 28.76
N GLN A 128 15.29 -13.33 28.75
CA GLN A 128 15.50 -14.14 29.94
C GLN A 128 16.46 -13.48 30.95
N ILE A 129 17.53 -12.82 30.48
CA ILE A 129 18.49 -12.14 31.37
C ILE A 129 18.04 -10.75 31.82
N SER A 130 17.02 -10.15 31.18
CA SER A 130 16.48 -8.85 31.57
C SER A 130 15.73 -8.92 32.90
N ASP A 131 15.93 -7.92 33.75
CA ASP A 131 15.16 -7.68 34.96
C ASP A 131 13.93 -6.80 34.67
N ILE A 132 14.08 -5.81 33.78
CA ILE A 132 13.01 -4.94 33.28
C ILE A 132 13.16 -4.76 31.78
N CYS A 133 12.04 -4.76 31.06
CA CYS A 133 12.00 -4.43 29.65
C CYS A 133 11.32 -3.08 29.39
N LEU A 134 11.84 -2.31 28.44
CA LEU A 134 11.25 -1.07 27.95
C LEU A 134 10.66 -1.32 26.56
N ASN A 135 9.38 -0.98 26.37
CA ASN A 135 8.71 -0.98 25.06
C ASN A 135 8.00 0.36 24.88
N LEU A 136 8.78 1.43 24.80
CA LEU A 136 8.29 2.79 24.69
C LEU A 136 8.02 3.14 23.23
N ARG A 137 7.00 3.97 23.00
CA ARG A 137 6.66 4.39 21.64
C ARG A 137 5.98 5.76 21.58
N PHE A 138 6.48 6.62 20.69
CA PHE A 138 5.81 7.86 20.31
C PHE A 138 6.40 8.47 19.03
N PRO A 139 5.57 8.86 18.03
CA PRO A 139 4.12 8.58 17.93
C PRO A 139 3.83 7.09 17.67
N SER A 140 2.56 6.70 17.80
CA SER A 140 2.05 5.36 17.45
C SER A 140 1.21 5.46 16.17
N ASN A 141 1.27 4.42 15.33
CA ASN A 141 0.46 4.27 14.11
C ASN A 141 -0.72 3.29 14.32
N GLY A 142 -0.98 2.86 15.56
CA GLY A 142 -2.03 1.92 15.92
C GLY A 142 -1.68 0.43 15.77
N GLU A 143 -0.40 0.12 15.57
CA GLU A 143 0.17 -1.21 15.44
C GLU A 143 0.13 -2.04 16.73
N SER A 144 0.20 -3.37 16.62
CA SER A 144 0.43 -4.28 17.75
C SER A 144 1.93 -4.57 17.92
N SER A 145 2.45 -4.57 19.15
CA SER A 145 3.87 -4.85 19.42
C SER A 145 4.12 -6.35 19.65
N ALA A 146 4.60 -7.05 18.62
CA ALA A 146 5.03 -8.45 18.76
C ALA A 146 6.18 -8.62 19.77
N SER A 147 7.06 -7.61 19.89
CA SER A 147 8.15 -7.62 20.87
C SER A 147 7.64 -7.56 22.31
N LEU A 148 6.62 -6.74 22.60
CA LEU A 148 6.01 -6.66 23.93
C LEU A 148 5.35 -7.99 24.31
N LEU A 149 4.60 -8.61 23.40
CA LEU A 149 3.96 -9.89 23.68
C LEU A 149 4.99 -11.00 24.00
N LYS A 150 6.15 -11.00 23.33
CA LYS A 150 7.27 -11.94 23.62
C LYS A 150 7.91 -11.69 24.98
N ILE A 151 8.02 -10.42 25.39
CA ILE A 151 8.51 -10.04 26.72
C ILE A 151 7.53 -10.56 27.80
N LEU A 152 6.24 -10.31 27.61
CA LEU A 152 5.19 -10.72 28.54
C LEU A 152 5.04 -12.24 28.63
N SER A 153 5.24 -12.96 27.51
CA SER A 153 5.19 -14.42 27.48
C SER A 153 6.36 -15.09 28.21
N MET A 154 7.45 -14.35 28.46
CA MET A 154 8.55 -14.76 29.33
C MET A 154 8.37 -14.24 30.77
N GLY A 155 7.20 -13.66 31.08
CA GLY A 155 6.89 -13.10 32.40
C GLY A 155 7.78 -11.93 32.79
N LYS A 156 8.34 -11.17 31.83
CA LYS A 156 9.24 -10.06 32.15
C LYS A 156 8.46 -8.76 32.36
N PRO A 157 8.68 -8.04 33.49
CA PRO A 157 8.06 -6.74 33.73
C PRO A 157 8.40 -5.77 32.60
N ALA A 158 7.39 -5.08 32.08
CA ALA A 158 7.55 -4.13 30.99
C ALA A 158 7.04 -2.74 31.35
N ILE A 159 7.80 -1.71 30.94
CA ILE A 159 7.36 -0.30 30.95
C ILE A 159 6.99 0.09 29.53
N VAL A 160 5.79 0.64 29.36
CA VAL A 160 5.23 1.03 28.05
C VAL A 160 4.70 2.46 28.09
N THR A 161 4.62 3.11 26.92
CA THR A 161 3.93 4.39 26.80
C THR A 161 2.42 4.17 26.79
N ASN A 162 1.65 4.96 27.55
CA ASN A 162 0.19 4.88 27.61
C ASN A 162 -0.47 5.46 26.35
N ILE A 163 -0.41 4.72 25.25
CA ILE A 163 -0.90 5.13 23.92
C ILE A 163 -1.39 3.94 23.11
N ASP A 164 -2.53 4.09 22.41
CA ASP A 164 -3.11 3.09 21.49
C ASP A 164 -3.08 1.65 22.04
N SER A 165 -2.50 0.70 21.28
CA SER A 165 -2.46 -0.72 21.63
C SER A 165 -1.73 -1.00 22.95
N PHE A 166 -0.84 -0.11 23.40
CA PHE A 166 -0.18 -0.22 24.69
C PHE A 166 -1.11 0.18 25.85
N ALA A 167 -2.10 1.05 25.60
CA ALA A 167 -3.12 1.42 26.58
C ALA A 167 -4.16 0.30 26.79
N ASP A 168 -4.29 -0.64 25.85
CA ASP A 168 -5.18 -1.81 25.96
C ASP A 168 -4.77 -2.78 27.08
N PHE A 169 -3.51 -2.72 27.54
CA PHE A 169 -3.00 -3.52 28.65
C PHE A 169 -3.42 -2.92 29.99
N SER A 170 -3.81 -3.79 30.91
CA SER A 170 -4.15 -3.45 32.29
C SER A 170 -2.90 -3.06 33.10
N ASP A 171 -3.09 -2.22 34.13
CA ASP A 171 -2.01 -1.71 35.00
C ASP A 171 -1.34 -2.80 35.84
N ASP A 172 -2.00 -3.97 35.97
CA ASP A 172 -1.45 -5.15 36.64
C ASP A 172 -0.63 -6.07 35.72
N ILE A 173 -0.51 -5.73 34.43
CA ILE A 173 0.29 -6.47 33.43
C ILE A 173 1.56 -5.68 33.06
N VAL A 174 1.45 -4.36 32.92
CA VAL A 174 2.56 -3.47 32.52
C VAL A 174 2.51 -2.18 33.32
N VAL A 175 3.68 -1.56 33.50
CA VAL A 175 3.75 -0.17 33.99
C VAL A 175 3.57 0.78 32.82
N LYS A 176 2.55 1.63 32.88
CA LYS A 176 2.27 2.64 31.86
C LYS A 176 2.79 4.00 32.27
N ILE A 177 3.63 4.61 31.44
CA ILE A 177 4.04 6.01 31.58
C ILE A 177 3.23 6.91 30.62
N PRO A 178 2.94 8.18 30.97
CA PRO A 178 2.25 9.10 30.07
C PRO A 178 3.02 9.32 28.75
N GLN A 179 2.30 9.73 27.70
CA GLN A 179 2.94 10.09 26.43
C GLN A 179 3.77 11.40 26.57
N PRO A 180 4.81 11.62 25.73
CA PRO A 180 5.75 12.74 25.88
C PRO A 180 5.13 14.15 25.86
N ARG A 181 3.89 14.30 25.35
CA ARG A 181 3.15 15.57 25.36
C ARG A 181 2.41 15.87 26.67
N GLN A 182 2.32 14.91 27.58
CA GLN A 182 1.54 15.01 28.82
C GLN A 182 2.41 15.22 30.07
N SER A 183 3.67 14.80 30.04
CA SER A 183 4.60 14.89 31.16
C SER A 183 6.03 14.89 30.67
N ASP A 184 6.98 15.12 31.58
CA ASP A 184 8.40 14.91 31.32
C ASP A 184 8.67 13.41 31.17
N GLU A 185 8.80 12.96 29.91
CA GLU A 185 9.02 11.55 29.58
C GLU A 185 10.27 10.97 30.27
N ILE A 186 11.35 11.74 30.39
CA ILE A 186 12.61 11.26 30.98
C ILE A 186 12.40 10.99 32.48
N GLU A 187 11.71 11.89 33.17
CA GLU A 187 11.38 11.73 34.58
C GLU A 187 10.42 10.57 34.82
N GLU A 188 9.42 10.37 33.96
CA GLU A 188 8.49 9.25 34.11
C GLU A 188 9.15 7.90 33.85
N ILE A 189 10.05 7.81 32.85
CA ILE A 189 10.88 6.60 32.65
C ILE A 189 11.73 6.36 33.90
N TYR A 190 12.40 7.39 34.42
CA TYR A 190 13.23 7.29 35.61
C TYR A 190 12.44 6.78 36.82
N LYS A 191 11.29 7.39 37.15
CA LYS A 191 10.42 6.96 38.28
C LYS A 191 9.95 5.53 38.12
N ALA A 192 9.55 5.12 36.91
CA ALA A 192 9.13 3.76 36.63
C ALA A 192 10.26 2.75 36.84
N LEU A 193 11.49 3.09 36.40
CA LEU A 193 12.68 2.27 36.64
C LEU A 193 12.98 2.14 38.14
N ILE A 194 12.95 3.24 38.90
CA ILE A 194 13.17 3.22 40.36
C ILE A 194 12.16 2.30 41.04
N ASN A 195 10.86 2.52 40.80
CA ASN A 195 9.78 1.72 41.39
C ASN A 195 10.00 0.23 41.12
N LEU A 196 10.24 -0.15 39.86
CA LEU A 196 10.44 -1.54 39.50
C LEU A 196 11.79 -2.09 39.95
N THR A 197 12.80 -1.27 40.23
CA THR A 197 14.09 -1.74 40.77
C THR A 197 13.97 -2.07 42.25
N GLU A 198 13.36 -1.17 43.02
CA GLU A 198 13.24 -1.26 44.47
C GLU A 198 12.14 -2.24 44.90
N ASN A 199 11.12 -2.46 44.07
CA ASN A 199 9.96 -3.27 44.40
C ASN A 199 9.95 -4.61 43.66
N SER A 200 10.62 -5.61 44.25
CA SER A 200 10.68 -6.97 43.71
C SER A 200 9.31 -7.69 43.74
N GLU A 201 8.48 -7.43 44.75
CA GLU A 201 7.12 -7.95 44.84
C GLU A 201 6.26 -7.46 43.66
N HIS A 202 6.37 -6.17 43.32
CA HIS A 202 5.67 -5.60 42.18
C HIS A 202 6.15 -6.21 40.85
N ARG A 203 7.47 -6.45 40.69
CA ARG A 203 7.98 -7.20 39.51
C ARG A 203 7.37 -8.61 39.43
N SER A 204 7.33 -9.33 40.55
CA SER A 204 6.74 -10.68 40.60
C SER A 204 5.23 -10.64 40.30
N PHE A 205 4.52 -9.64 40.81
CA PHE A 205 3.10 -9.44 40.53
C PHE A 205 2.83 -9.23 39.04
N LEU A 206 3.54 -8.30 38.40
CA LEU A 206 3.45 -8.05 36.95
C LEU A 206 3.80 -9.30 36.14
N SER A 207 4.85 -10.01 36.54
CA SER A 207 5.31 -11.25 35.89
C SER A 207 4.20 -12.31 35.85
N GLN A 208 3.60 -12.61 36.99
CA GLN A 208 2.55 -13.63 37.10
C GLN A 208 1.29 -13.25 36.31
N ASN A 209 0.90 -11.98 36.33
CA ASN A 209 -0.26 -11.51 35.57
C ASN A 209 0.00 -11.48 34.06
N ALA A 210 1.22 -11.12 33.64
CA ALA A 210 1.63 -11.17 32.23
C ALA A 210 1.54 -12.60 31.66
N LEU A 211 2.05 -13.59 32.39
CA LEU A 211 1.98 -15.00 31.98
C LEU A 211 0.52 -15.47 31.85
N LYS A 212 -0.30 -15.22 32.87
CA LYS A 212 -1.74 -15.54 32.85
C LYS A 212 -2.48 -14.85 31.71
N TYR A 213 -2.14 -13.59 31.42
CA TYR A 213 -2.72 -12.84 30.33
C TYR A 213 -2.38 -13.44 28.97
N ILE A 214 -1.11 -13.78 28.73
CA ILE A 214 -0.66 -14.40 27.48
C ILE A 214 -1.33 -15.75 27.26
N GLU A 215 -1.33 -16.62 28.28
CA GLU A 215 -1.99 -17.92 28.22
C GLU A 215 -3.49 -17.79 27.90
N ARG A 216 -4.17 -16.84 28.56
CA ARG A 216 -5.60 -16.61 28.39
C ARG A 216 -5.97 -15.96 27.05
N GLU A 217 -5.24 -14.95 26.61
CA GLU A 217 -5.66 -14.10 25.47
C GLU A 217 -4.92 -14.41 24.17
N HIS A 218 -3.68 -14.86 24.22
CA HIS A 218 -2.76 -14.96 23.08
C HIS A 218 -2.29 -16.38 22.75
N SER A 219 -2.85 -17.41 23.41
CA SER A 219 -2.55 -18.81 23.15
C SER A 219 -2.92 -19.23 21.71
N PRO A 220 -2.12 -20.12 21.08
CA PRO A 220 -2.42 -20.65 19.76
C PRO A 220 -3.82 -21.25 19.66
N GLU A 221 -4.25 -21.99 20.68
CA GLU A 221 -5.55 -22.67 20.73
C GLU A 221 -6.70 -21.67 20.68
N ARG A 222 -6.60 -20.57 21.44
CA ARG A 222 -7.61 -19.52 21.45
C ARG A 222 -7.63 -18.76 20.13
N CYS A 223 -6.48 -18.34 19.62
CA CYS A 223 -6.40 -17.62 18.35
C CYS A 223 -6.93 -18.49 17.20
N ALA A 224 -6.55 -19.77 17.13
CA ALA A 224 -7.05 -20.72 16.14
C ALA A 224 -8.56 -20.92 16.26
N ARG A 225 -9.10 -21.07 17.48
CA ARG A 225 -10.55 -21.14 17.71
C ARG A 225 -11.27 -19.88 17.21
N LEU A 226 -10.76 -18.68 17.50
CA LEU A 226 -11.37 -17.43 17.04
C LEU A 226 -11.34 -17.30 15.51
N TYR A 227 -10.27 -17.76 14.85
CA TYR A 227 -10.21 -17.84 13.39
C TYR A 227 -11.20 -18.87 12.84
N ALA A 228 -11.29 -20.06 13.44
CA ALA A 228 -12.23 -21.10 13.04
C ALA A 228 -13.68 -20.63 13.22
N GLU A 229 -14.03 -20.03 14.36
CA GLU A 229 -15.34 -19.43 14.62
C GLU A 229 -15.66 -18.33 13.60
N PHE A 230 -14.69 -17.49 13.25
CA PHE A 230 -14.88 -16.49 12.22
C PHE A 230 -15.12 -17.12 10.84
N PHE A 231 -14.37 -18.16 10.46
CA PHE A 231 -14.58 -18.90 9.22
C PHE A 231 -15.94 -19.59 9.19
N GLU A 232 -16.35 -20.21 10.30
CA GLU A 232 -17.69 -20.79 10.46
C GLU A 232 -18.78 -19.73 10.34
N GLN A 233 -18.64 -18.57 11.00
CA GLN A 233 -19.59 -17.46 10.87
C GLN A 233 -19.69 -16.99 9.42
N VAL A 234 -18.56 -16.88 8.72
CA VAL A 234 -18.52 -16.55 7.30
C VAL A 234 -19.18 -17.65 6.46
N GLN A 235 -18.95 -18.94 6.74
CA GLN A 235 -19.48 -20.08 5.99
C GLN A 235 -20.97 -20.33 6.23
N TYR A 236 -21.42 -20.24 7.48
CA TYR A 236 -22.80 -20.47 7.91
C TYR A 236 -23.69 -19.24 7.78
N SER A 237 -23.11 -18.08 7.47
CA SER A 237 -23.84 -16.89 7.03
C SER A 237 -24.88 -17.30 5.98
N PRO A 238 -26.17 -16.99 6.18
CA PRO A 238 -27.23 -17.27 5.21
C PRO A 238 -26.86 -16.79 3.81
N GLN A 239 -26.12 -15.67 3.74
CA GLN A 239 -25.64 -15.12 2.48
C GLN A 239 -24.60 -16.03 1.79
N THR A 240 -23.67 -16.60 2.53
CA THR A 240 -22.64 -17.52 2.00
C THR A 240 -23.24 -18.87 1.60
N LYS A 241 -24.16 -19.42 2.41
CA LYS A 241 -24.92 -20.64 2.05
C LYS A 241 -25.74 -20.46 0.79
N VAL A 242 -26.40 -19.30 0.64
CA VAL A 242 -27.14 -18.95 -0.57
C VAL A 242 -26.19 -18.88 -1.78
N ASN A 243 -25.02 -18.27 -1.64
CA ASN A 243 -24.03 -18.19 -2.71
C ASN A 243 -23.45 -19.56 -3.08
N MET A 244 -23.12 -20.41 -2.10
CA MET A 244 -22.62 -21.78 -2.33
C MET A 244 -23.68 -22.68 -2.96
N LEU A 245 -24.95 -22.56 -2.55
CA LEU A 245 -26.06 -23.32 -3.12
C LEU A 245 -26.36 -22.86 -4.56
N ALA A 246 -26.36 -21.55 -4.81
CA ALA A 246 -26.51 -21.00 -6.15
C ALA A 246 -25.38 -21.45 -7.09
N ASP A 247 -24.14 -21.50 -6.58
CA ASP A 247 -22.96 -21.97 -7.30
C ASP A 247 -23.01 -23.50 -7.58
N HIS A 248 -23.43 -24.32 -6.61
CA HIS A 248 -23.63 -25.76 -6.81
C HIS A 248 -24.74 -26.06 -7.83
N VAL A 249 -25.88 -25.36 -7.74
CA VAL A 249 -27.00 -25.53 -8.68
C VAL A 249 -26.63 -25.02 -10.07
N GLY A 250 -25.87 -23.93 -10.16
CA GLY A 250 -25.32 -23.45 -11.43
C GLY A 250 -24.42 -24.50 -12.09
N ARG A 251 -23.58 -25.20 -11.32
CA ARG A 251 -22.75 -26.30 -11.83
C ARG A 251 -23.54 -27.53 -12.27
N GLU A 252 -24.56 -27.94 -11.53
CA GLU A 252 -25.37 -29.11 -11.92
C GLU A 252 -26.30 -28.81 -13.10
N THR A 253 -26.88 -27.61 -13.17
CA THR A 253 -27.72 -27.19 -14.30
C THR A 253 -26.92 -26.92 -15.56
N ALA A 254 -25.65 -26.55 -15.46
CA ALA A 254 -24.75 -26.45 -16.62
C ALA A 254 -24.48 -27.81 -17.29
N LYS A 255 -24.85 -28.93 -16.67
CA LYS A 255 -24.75 -30.29 -17.26
C LYS A 255 -26.00 -30.71 -18.06
N HIS A 256 -27.05 -29.89 -18.08
CA HIS A 256 -28.31 -30.16 -18.79
C HIS A 256 -28.56 -29.15 -19.92
N GLU A 257 -29.47 -29.45 -20.86
CA GLU A 257 -29.80 -28.57 -21.98
C GLU A 257 -30.38 -27.22 -21.51
N VAL A 258 -30.00 -26.14 -22.20
CA VAL A 258 -30.21 -24.73 -21.81
C VAL A 258 -31.67 -24.40 -21.45
N ALA A 259 -32.64 -25.01 -22.13
CA ALA A 259 -34.06 -24.76 -21.91
C ALA A 259 -34.59 -25.34 -20.58
N ASP A 260 -34.00 -26.42 -20.09
CA ASP A 260 -34.37 -27.05 -18.81
C ASP A 260 -33.60 -26.39 -17.64
N SER A 261 -32.35 -25.99 -17.88
CA SER A 261 -31.54 -25.22 -16.94
C SER A 261 -32.19 -23.88 -16.59
N GLN A 262 -32.78 -23.16 -17.55
CA GLN A 262 -33.51 -21.92 -17.29
C GLN A 262 -34.73 -22.12 -16.39
N LYS A 263 -35.51 -23.20 -16.60
CA LYS A 263 -36.71 -23.48 -15.77
C LYS A 263 -36.33 -23.84 -14.34
N ILE A 264 -35.26 -24.62 -14.17
CA ILE A 264 -34.73 -24.98 -12.85
C ILE A 264 -34.18 -23.74 -12.14
N PHE A 265 -33.43 -22.87 -12.83
CA PHE A 265 -32.88 -21.63 -12.26
C PHE A 265 -33.97 -20.68 -11.74
N VAL A 266 -35.08 -20.53 -12.47
CA VAL A 266 -36.20 -19.66 -12.05
C VAL A 266 -36.93 -20.21 -10.82
N LEU A 267 -37.08 -21.52 -10.71
CA LEU A 267 -37.63 -22.17 -9.51
C LEU A 267 -36.68 -22.04 -8.32
N PHE A 268 -35.38 -22.19 -8.56
CA PHE A 268 -34.35 -22.10 -7.54
C PHE A 268 -34.16 -20.68 -7.02
N SER A 269 -34.22 -19.66 -7.89
CA SER A 269 -34.15 -18.26 -7.50
C SER A 269 -35.31 -17.89 -6.58
N LYS A 270 -36.53 -18.37 -6.88
CA LYS A 270 -37.71 -18.17 -6.03
C LYS A 270 -37.56 -18.82 -4.65
N VAL A 271 -36.94 -19.99 -4.56
CA VAL A 271 -36.67 -20.66 -3.27
C VAL A 271 -35.62 -19.89 -2.46
N ILE A 272 -34.56 -19.38 -3.11
CA ILE A 272 -33.54 -18.52 -2.47
C ILE A 272 -34.15 -17.21 -1.97
N ASP A 273 -34.99 -16.56 -2.79
CA ASP A 273 -35.67 -15.32 -2.43
C ASP A 273 -36.64 -15.54 -1.25
N ASN A 274 -37.36 -16.67 -1.23
CA ASN A 274 -38.19 -17.06 -0.10
C ASN A 274 -37.35 -17.36 1.16
N PHE A 275 -36.20 -18.03 1.04
CA PHE A 275 -35.30 -18.29 2.18
C PHE A 275 -34.80 -16.99 2.83
N ARG A 276 -34.45 -15.99 2.01
CA ARG A 276 -34.06 -14.63 2.45
C ARG A 276 -35.21 -13.90 3.14
N SER A 277 -36.45 -14.17 2.75
CA SER A 277 -37.65 -13.61 3.38
C SER A 277 -38.07 -14.32 4.69
N THR A 278 -37.71 -15.59 4.89
CA THR A 278 -38.07 -16.36 6.10
C THR A 278 -37.02 -16.30 7.22
N SER A 279 -35.76 -15.99 6.89
CA SER A 279 -34.68 -15.81 7.90
C SER A 279 -34.80 -14.54 8.75
N SER A 280 -35.88 -13.77 8.58
CA SER A 280 -36.21 -12.56 9.35
C SER A 280 -37.27 -12.78 10.44
N GLN A 281 -37.66 -14.02 10.76
CA GLN A 281 -38.57 -14.30 11.89
C GLN A 281 -37.99 -15.32 12.90
N ASN A 282 -38.04 -14.90 14.17
CA ASN A 282 -37.81 -15.61 15.44
C ASN A 282 -36.36 -15.73 15.96
N TYR A 283 -35.88 -14.62 16.54
CA TYR A 283 -35.24 -14.64 17.87
C TYR A 283 -35.74 -13.43 18.65
N ASP A 284 -36.55 -13.68 19.67
CA ASP A 284 -37.01 -12.69 20.65
C ASP A 284 -36.05 -12.71 21.85
N SER A 285 -35.44 -11.57 22.17
CA SER A 285 -35.64 -10.94 23.48
C SER A 285 -34.77 -9.69 23.63
N SER A 286 -35.46 -8.56 23.57
CA SER A 286 -35.29 -7.34 24.39
C SER A 286 -33.99 -6.54 24.32
N ASP A 287 -34.21 -5.26 24.03
CA ASP A 287 -33.32 -4.12 24.19
C ASP A 287 -32.27 -3.90 23.11
N LEU A 288 -32.69 -3.23 22.04
CA LEU A 288 -32.06 -2.00 21.54
C LEU A 288 -32.97 -1.40 20.47
N LYS A 289 -33.43 -0.16 20.70
CA LYS A 289 -34.23 0.61 19.73
C LYS A 289 -33.39 0.86 18.46
N ILE A 290 -33.60 0.02 17.46
CA ILE A 290 -33.07 0.20 16.10
C ILE A 290 -33.98 1.16 15.35
N ILE A 291 -33.42 2.29 14.94
CA ILE A 291 -34.01 3.18 13.93
C ILE A 291 -34.03 2.40 12.61
N GLN A 292 -35.18 2.41 11.92
CA GLN A 292 -35.44 1.56 10.74
C GLN A 292 -34.42 1.76 9.61
N PRO A 293 -33.96 0.67 8.95
CA PRO A 293 -33.02 0.73 7.84
C PRO A 293 -33.75 0.70 6.49
N GLU A 294 -33.82 1.84 5.82
CA GLU A 294 -34.28 1.90 4.42
C GLU A 294 -33.21 2.39 3.44
N SER A 295 -31.93 2.53 3.82
CA SER A 295 -30.98 3.14 2.86
C SER A 295 -29.53 2.65 2.79
N LEU A 296 -29.02 1.72 3.60
CA LEU A 296 -27.59 1.38 3.51
C LEU A 296 -27.29 -0.12 3.63
N THR A 297 -27.43 -0.82 2.50
CA THR A 297 -26.67 -2.04 2.22
C THR A 297 -26.11 -1.93 0.81
N LYS A 298 -24.79 -1.72 0.67
CA LYS A 298 -24.00 -2.02 -0.53
C LYS A 298 -22.51 -2.00 -0.20
N THR A 299 -21.92 -3.20 -0.21
CA THR A 299 -20.51 -3.57 -0.01
C THR A 299 -19.59 -2.79 -0.96
N LEU A 300 -18.51 -2.19 -0.47
CA LEU A 300 -17.54 -1.43 -1.28
C LEU A 300 -16.66 -2.35 -2.15
N ILE A 301 -16.83 -2.29 -3.46
CA ILE A 301 -15.98 -2.91 -4.49
C ILE A 301 -14.81 -2.01 -4.90
N SER A 302 -13.60 -2.56 -5.03
CA SER A 302 -12.41 -1.81 -5.47
C SER A 302 -12.49 -1.41 -6.95
N PHE A 303 -11.94 -0.26 -7.31
CA PHE A 303 -11.94 0.26 -8.69
C PHE A 303 -11.33 -0.74 -9.70
N ASN A 304 -10.26 -1.43 -9.32
CA ASN A 304 -9.62 -2.46 -10.14
C ASN A 304 -10.56 -3.63 -10.43
N TYR A 305 -11.37 -4.05 -9.45
CA TYR A 305 -12.34 -5.11 -9.65
C TYR A 305 -13.43 -4.69 -10.64
N PHE A 306 -13.97 -3.47 -10.51
CA PHE A 306 -14.93 -2.91 -11.48
C PHE A 306 -14.34 -2.84 -12.89
N LEU A 307 -13.08 -2.44 -13.01
CA LEU A 307 -12.37 -2.40 -14.28
C LEU A 307 -12.21 -3.82 -14.89
N HIS A 308 -11.84 -4.82 -14.08
CA HIS A 308 -11.79 -6.22 -14.52
C HIS A 308 -13.16 -6.74 -14.99
N GLU A 309 -14.25 -6.38 -14.31
CA GLU A 309 -15.60 -6.72 -14.76
C GLU A 309 -15.93 -6.09 -16.13
N CYS A 310 -15.56 -4.82 -16.34
CA CYS A 310 -15.73 -4.16 -17.64
C CYS A 310 -14.92 -4.85 -18.75
N ARG A 311 -13.66 -5.18 -18.49
CA ARG A 311 -12.77 -5.89 -19.44
C ARG A 311 -13.31 -7.28 -19.78
N SER A 312 -13.98 -7.94 -18.84
CA SER A 312 -14.61 -9.26 -19.05
C SER A 312 -15.71 -9.22 -20.13
N ILE A 313 -16.42 -8.10 -20.28
CA ILE A 313 -17.38 -7.92 -21.38
C ILE A 313 -16.66 -7.78 -22.72
N CYS A 314 -15.55 -7.04 -22.76
CA CYS A 314 -14.76 -6.87 -23.99
C CYS A 314 -14.08 -8.18 -24.43
N LEU A 315 -13.67 -9.04 -23.49
CA LEU A 315 -13.14 -10.37 -23.80
C LEU A 315 -14.13 -11.23 -24.60
N GLN A 316 -15.43 -11.13 -24.32
CA GLN A 316 -16.48 -11.86 -25.05
C GLN A 316 -16.64 -11.38 -26.50
N LYS A 317 -16.11 -10.21 -26.84
CA LYS A 317 -16.19 -9.61 -28.18
C LYS A 317 -14.95 -9.87 -29.03
N LEU A 318 -13.93 -10.53 -28.47
CA LEU A 318 -12.70 -10.81 -29.20
C LEU A 318 -12.93 -11.80 -30.35
N PRO A 319 -12.14 -11.75 -31.43
CA PRO A 319 -12.23 -12.70 -32.54
C PRO A 319 -11.71 -14.08 -32.13
N ALA A 320 -12.13 -15.12 -32.85
CA ALA A 320 -11.67 -16.49 -32.63
C ALA A 320 -10.18 -16.66 -32.95
N ALA A 321 -9.47 -17.34 -32.06
CA ALA A 321 -8.02 -17.55 -32.09
C ALA A 321 -7.70 -18.83 -31.34
N LYS A 322 -6.79 -19.64 -31.89
CA LYS A 322 -6.39 -20.93 -31.32
C LYS A 322 -5.06 -20.81 -30.58
N LYS A 323 -4.14 -20.02 -31.13
CA LYS A 323 -2.83 -19.72 -30.55
C LYS A 323 -2.76 -18.25 -30.13
N ILE A 324 -2.77 -18.03 -28.82
CA ILE A 324 -2.86 -16.71 -28.20
C ILE A 324 -1.56 -16.37 -27.48
N LEU A 325 -1.11 -15.12 -27.59
CA LEU A 325 -0.07 -14.55 -26.73
C LEU A 325 -0.69 -13.48 -25.83
N SER A 326 -0.46 -13.59 -24.53
CA SER A 326 -0.83 -12.58 -23.55
C SER A 326 0.41 -12.00 -22.89
N ILE A 327 0.48 -10.67 -22.80
CA ILE A 327 1.65 -9.94 -22.31
C ILE A 327 1.24 -9.14 -21.06
N GLY A 328 2.05 -9.26 -19.99
CA GLY A 328 1.68 -8.77 -18.66
C GLY A 328 0.71 -9.72 -17.93
N CYS A 329 0.88 -11.03 -18.11
CA CYS A 329 0.00 -12.03 -17.51
C CYS A 329 0.42 -12.31 -16.06
N SER A 330 -0.23 -11.67 -15.08
CA SER A 330 0.16 -11.73 -13.65
C SER A 330 -0.14 -13.05 -12.93
N GLY A 331 0.32 -14.20 -13.43
CA GLY A 331 0.18 -15.51 -12.81
C GLY A 331 -1.09 -16.26 -13.20
N VAL A 332 -1.47 -17.29 -12.42
CA VAL A 332 -2.50 -18.28 -12.81
C VAL A 332 -3.88 -17.67 -13.02
N TRP A 333 -4.28 -16.74 -12.15
CA TRP A 333 -5.61 -16.11 -12.19
C TRP A 333 -5.92 -15.41 -13.52
N TYR A 334 -4.90 -14.88 -14.18
CA TYR A 334 -5.05 -14.19 -15.47
C TYR A 334 -5.61 -15.14 -16.53
N PHE A 335 -5.07 -16.36 -16.59
CA PHE A 335 -5.47 -17.34 -17.58
C PHE A 335 -6.85 -17.92 -17.27
N GLU A 336 -7.16 -18.15 -15.99
CA GLU A 336 -8.51 -18.54 -15.55
C GLU A 336 -9.54 -17.47 -15.94
N TRP A 337 -9.21 -16.19 -15.73
CA TRP A 337 -10.04 -15.07 -16.12
C TRP A 337 -10.22 -15.00 -17.64
N PHE A 338 -9.13 -15.03 -18.40
CA PHE A 338 -9.18 -14.95 -19.86
C PHE A 338 -10.00 -16.09 -20.46
N HIS A 339 -9.70 -17.35 -20.09
CA HIS A 339 -10.40 -18.53 -20.61
C HIS A 339 -11.86 -18.61 -20.17
N LYS A 340 -12.23 -18.01 -19.02
CA LYS A 340 -13.63 -17.94 -18.57
C LYS A 340 -14.49 -17.04 -19.45
N PHE A 341 -13.93 -15.93 -19.95
CA PHE A 341 -14.71 -14.91 -20.67
C PHE A 341 -14.45 -14.88 -22.18
N TYR A 342 -13.36 -15.48 -22.63
CA TYR A 342 -13.09 -15.67 -24.05
C TYR A 342 -13.95 -16.82 -24.61
N PRO A 343 -14.80 -16.59 -25.63
CA PRO A 343 -15.88 -17.52 -25.97
C PRO A 343 -15.44 -18.66 -26.91
N TYR A 344 -14.16 -18.73 -27.29
CA TYR A 344 -13.64 -19.70 -28.25
C TYR A 344 -12.60 -20.63 -27.60
N PRO A 345 -12.46 -21.87 -28.09
CA PRO A 345 -11.45 -22.79 -27.59
C PRO A 345 -10.03 -22.32 -27.91
N VAL A 346 -9.13 -22.46 -26.93
CA VAL A 346 -7.71 -22.07 -27.04
C VAL A 346 -6.83 -23.32 -27.01
N GLU A 347 -6.11 -23.57 -28.09
CA GLU A 347 -5.21 -24.72 -28.25
C GLU A 347 -3.86 -24.48 -27.54
N GLU A 348 -3.33 -23.26 -27.65
CA GLU A 348 -2.09 -22.84 -27.00
C GLU A 348 -2.23 -21.39 -26.52
N HIS A 349 -1.89 -21.13 -25.27
CA HIS A 349 -1.90 -19.79 -24.70
C HIS A 349 -0.54 -19.49 -24.07
N THR A 350 0.25 -18.67 -24.75
CA THR A 350 1.56 -18.23 -24.28
C THR A 350 1.41 -16.97 -23.44
N GLY A 351 2.02 -16.94 -22.26
CA GLY A 351 2.08 -15.80 -21.37
C GLY A 351 3.49 -15.27 -21.21
N ILE A 352 3.65 -13.94 -21.26
CA ILE A 352 4.88 -13.22 -20.93
C ILE A 352 4.66 -12.34 -19.70
N ASP A 353 5.52 -12.50 -18.69
CA ASP A 353 5.52 -11.65 -17.49
C ASP A 353 6.90 -11.68 -16.79
N LEU A 354 7.19 -10.64 -15.98
CA LEU A 354 8.42 -10.54 -15.19
C LEU A 354 8.49 -11.58 -14.07
N ASN A 355 7.33 -12.04 -13.59
CA ASN A 355 7.22 -12.98 -12.49
C ASN A 355 7.80 -14.36 -12.85
N HIS A 356 8.23 -15.09 -11.81
CA HIS A 356 8.63 -16.49 -11.98
C HIS A 356 7.44 -17.34 -12.41
N LYS A 357 7.74 -18.40 -13.19
CA LYS A 357 6.74 -19.35 -13.67
C LYS A 357 5.91 -19.92 -12.50
N PRO A 358 4.57 -19.79 -12.51
CA PRO A 358 3.72 -20.40 -11.50
C PRO A 358 3.78 -21.94 -11.52
N GLU A 359 3.62 -22.58 -10.35
CA GLU A 359 3.71 -24.04 -10.21
C GLU A 359 2.53 -24.79 -10.87
N ASN A 360 1.33 -24.20 -10.88
CA ASN A 360 0.09 -24.86 -11.30
C ASN A 360 -0.49 -24.28 -12.60
N LEU A 361 0.28 -24.28 -13.68
CA LEU A 361 -0.22 -23.84 -14.99
C LEU A 361 -0.93 -24.98 -15.75
N PRO A 362 -2.07 -24.71 -16.42
CA PRO A 362 -2.69 -25.66 -17.34
C PRO A 362 -1.73 -26.11 -18.46
N HIS A 363 -1.94 -27.33 -18.97
CA HIS A 363 -1.04 -27.96 -19.95
C HIS A 363 -0.95 -27.22 -21.29
N ASN A 364 -1.98 -26.48 -21.68
CA ASN A 364 -2.00 -25.66 -22.89
C ASN A 364 -1.37 -24.27 -22.70
N ILE A 365 -0.76 -24.00 -21.54
CA ILE A 365 -0.16 -22.71 -21.20
C ILE A 365 1.35 -22.80 -21.27
N VAL A 366 1.94 -21.89 -22.04
CA VAL A 366 3.40 -21.71 -22.11
C VAL A 366 3.76 -20.44 -21.36
N TRP A 367 4.71 -20.50 -20.44
CA TRP A 367 5.17 -19.33 -19.69
C TRP A 367 6.57 -18.91 -20.12
N ILE A 368 6.73 -17.63 -20.42
CA ILE A 368 7.99 -17.01 -20.77
C ILE A 368 8.25 -15.89 -19.74
N GLN A 369 9.31 -16.05 -18.94
CA GLN A 369 9.70 -15.01 -18.00
C GLN A 369 10.50 -13.93 -18.74
N ASN A 370 9.90 -12.77 -18.98
CA ASN A 370 10.48 -11.64 -19.72
C ASN A 370 9.70 -10.34 -19.40
N ASP A 371 10.31 -9.18 -19.58
CA ASP A 371 9.65 -7.88 -19.38
C ASP A 371 8.62 -7.52 -20.45
N GLY A 372 8.58 -8.27 -21.57
CA GLY A 372 7.60 -8.14 -22.65
C GLY A 372 7.80 -6.90 -23.53
N SER A 373 8.86 -6.12 -23.32
CA SER A 373 9.23 -4.97 -24.16
C SER A 373 9.95 -5.40 -25.45
N ASP A 374 10.62 -6.56 -25.42
CA ASP A 374 11.29 -7.17 -26.57
C ASP A 374 10.74 -8.58 -26.83
N LEU A 375 10.14 -8.77 -28.00
CA LEU A 375 9.54 -10.03 -28.43
C LEU A 375 10.37 -10.76 -29.52
N THR A 376 11.61 -10.35 -29.75
CA THR A 376 12.49 -10.93 -30.80
C THR A 376 12.76 -12.42 -30.61
N SER A 377 12.66 -12.92 -29.38
CA SER A 377 12.78 -14.35 -29.07
C SER A 377 11.60 -15.20 -29.58
N LEU A 378 10.46 -14.57 -29.91
CA LEU A 378 9.29 -15.26 -30.46
C LEU A 378 9.42 -15.44 -31.97
N GLU A 379 8.94 -16.58 -32.47
CA GLU A 379 8.87 -16.85 -33.90
C GLU A 379 7.92 -15.87 -34.63
N SER A 380 8.28 -15.48 -35.85
CA SER A 380 7.43 -14.65 -36.71
C SER A 380 6.16 -15.41 -37.09
N GLU A 381 5.06 -14.70 -37.25
CA GLU A 381 3.79 -15.27 -37.74
C GLU A 381 3.32 -16.51 -36.97
N SER A 382 3.46 -16.50 -35.65
CA SER A 382 3.21 -17.63 -34.78
C SER A 382 1.86 -17.56 -34.05
N PHE A 383 1.31 -16.36 -33.83
CA PHE A 383 0.09 -16.15 -33.05
C PHE A 383 -1.10 -15.70 -33.91
N ASP A 384 -2.29 -16.21 -33.58
CA ASP A 384 -3.55 -15.78 -34.17
C ASP A 384 -4.05 -14.47 -33.50
N LEU A 385 -3.79 -14.34 -32.19
CA LEU A 385 -4.15 -13.18 -31.38
C LEU A 385 -3.06 -12.85 -30.38
N ILE A 386 -2.71 -11.57 -30.27
CA ILE A 386 -1.85 -11.03 -29.21
C ILE A 386 -2.71 -10.09 -28.36
N PHE A 387 -2.71 -10.28 -27.04
CA PHE A 387 -3.41 -9.42 -26.08
C PHE A 387 -2.42 -8.76 -25.12
N ALA A 388 -2.38 -7.43 -25.11
CA ALA A 388 -1.54 -6.63 -24.23
C ALA A 388 -2.37 -5.54 -23.55
N GLY A 389 -2.99 -5.88 -22.43
CA GLY A 389 -3.94 -5.01 -21.75
C GLY A 389 -3.45 -4.52 -20.40
N GLN A 390 -3.47 -3.21 -20.17
CA GLN A 390 -2.81 -2.49 -19.07
C GLN A 390 -1.31 -2.80 -19.04
N PHE A 391 -0.61 -2.50 -20.14
CA PHE A 391 0.78 -2.91 -20.35
C PHE A 391 1.61 -1.86 -21.07
N ILE A 392 1.12 -1.33 -22.20
CA ILE A 392 1.89 -0.43 -23.07
C ILE A 392 2.30 0.88 -22.35
N GLU A 393 1.51 1.33 -21.38
CA GLU A 393 1.75 2.52 -20.57
C GLU A 393 2.99 2.43 -19.67
N HIS A 394 3.46 1.21 -19.38
CA HIS A 394 4.66 0.96 -18.57
C HIS A 394 5.96 1.01 -19.38
N MET A 395 5.89 1.29 -20.68
CA MET A 395 7.05 1.31 -21.57
C MET A 395 7.52 2.72 -21.89
N SER A 396 8.82 2.87 -22.14
CA SER A 396 9.35 4.08 -22.78
C SER A 396 8.82 4.20 -24.21
N TRP A 397 8.80 5.41 -24.77
CA TRP A 397 8.35 5.63 -26.14
C TRP A 397 9.22 4.88 -27.18
N GLU A 398 10.51 4.66 -26.90
CA GLU A 398 11.39 3.83 -27.74
C GLU A 398 11.00 2.35 -27.70
N SER A 399 10.64 1.88 -26.50
CA SER A 399 10.25 0.49 -26.26
C SER A 399 8.88 0.22 -26.89
N GLN A 400 7.93 1.15 -26.78
CA GLN A 400 6.64 1.08 -27.49
C GLN A 400 6.80 0.95 -29.00
N ALA A 401 7.75 1.66 -29.61
CA ALA A 401 8.01 1.57 -31.05
C ALA A 401 8.51 0.18 -31.45
N THR A 402 9.41 -0.38 -30.66
CA THR A 402 9.97 -1.72 -30.89
C THR A 402 8.89 -2.78 -30.67
N PHE A 403 8.16 -2.68 -29.56
CA PHE A 403 7.06 -3.55 -29.19
C PHE A 403 5.99 -3.64 -30.28
N LEU A 404 5.46 -2.52 -30.76
CA LEU A 404 4.42 -2.51 -31.80
C LEU A 404 4.89 -3.18 -33.11
N ALA A 405 6.16 -2.98 -33.48
CA ALA A 405 6.73 -3.62 -34.66
C ALA A 405 6.92 -5.13 -34.48
N GLU A 406 7.32 -5.58 -33.29
CA GLU A 406 7.49 -7.00 -33.00
C GLU A 406 6.15 -7.72 -32.81
N VAL A 407 5.13 -7.07 -32.26
CA VAL A 407 3.74 -7.58 -32.23
C VAL A 407 3.24 -7.80 -33.66
N ASN A 408 3.48 -6.84 -34.58
CA ASN A 408 3.16 -7.04 -35.98
C ASN A 408 3.91 -8.26 -36.56
N ARG A 409 5.22 -8.38 -36.32
CA ARG A 409 6.01 -9.52 -36.80
C ARG A 409 5.51 -10.87 -36.27
N ALA A 410 5.20 -10.97 -34.98
CA ALA A 410 4.81 -12.21 -34.31
C ALA A 410 3.38 -12.66 -34.68
N LEU A 411 2.50 -11.75 -35.09
CA LEU A 411 1.16 -12.10 -35.56
C LEU A 411 1.18 -12.75 -36.94
N LYS A 412 0.36 -13.78 -37.13
CA LYS A 412 0.06 -14.35 -38.46
C LYS A 412 -0.58 -13.30 -39.38
N PRO A 413 -0.51 -13.48 -40.72
CA PRO A 413 -1.34 -12.71 -41.64
C PRO A 413 -2.81 -12.77 -41.22
N ASN A 414 -3.49 -11.61 -41.16
CA ASN A 414 -4.86 -11.45 -40.64
C ASN A 414 -5.07 -11.73 -39.14
N GLY A 415 -4.00 -11.93 -38.36
CA GLY A 415 -4.08 -12.06 -36.91
C GLY A 415 -4.49 -10.75 -36.23
N PHE A 416 -4.91 -10.85 -34.97
CA PHE A 416 -5.46 -9.71 -34.23
C PHE A 416 -4.55 -9.26 -33.10
N PHE A 417 -4.31 -7.97 -33.01
CA PHE A 417 -3.73 -7.32 -31.86
C PHE A 417 -4.83 -6.65 -31.03
N VAL A 418 -4.91 -7.01 -29.76
CA VAL A 418 -5.87 -6.47 -28.80
C VAL A 418 -5.10 -5.78 -27.70
N LEU A 419 -5.50 -4.57 -27.36
CA LEU A 419 -4.83 -3.78 -26.32
C LEU A 419 -5.81 -2.83 -25.64
N ASP A 420 -5.53 -2.57 -24.37
CA ASP A 420 -6.22 -1.57 -23.57
C ASP A 420 -5.22 -0.86 -22.65
N SER A 421 -5.44 0.43 -22.40
CA SER A 421 -4.61 1.23 -21.49
C SER A 421 -5.37 2.48 -21.06
N PRO A 422 -4.94 3.13 -19.96
CA PRO A 422 -5.46 4.44 -19.59
C PRO A 422 -5.41 5.44 -20.73
N ASN A 423 -6.48 6.21 -20.85
CA ASN A 423 -6.61 7.30 -21.80
C ASN A 423 -5.94 8.54 -21.23
N TYR A 424 -4.81 8.94 -21.82
CA TYR A 424 -4.04 10.09 -21.35
C TYR A 424 -4.90 11.35 -21.17
N ASP A 425 -5.85 11.64 -22.08
CA ASP A 425 -6.71 12.82 -21.96
C ASP A 425 -7.57 12.83 -20.68
N ILE A 426 -7.90 11.65 -20.16
CA ILE A 426 -8.71 11.48 -18.95
C ILE A 426 -7.82 11.30 -17.72
N SER A 427 -6.86 10.38 -17.74
CA SER A 427 -5.95 10.14 -16.61
C SER A 427 -5.19 11.40 -16.21
N ASN A 428 -4.65 12.13 -17.19
CA ASN A 428 -3.95 13.40 -17.00
C ASN A 428 -4.89 14.46 -16.39
N ARG A 429 -6.09 14.63 -16.97
CA ARG A 429 -7.06 15.64 -16.51
C ARG A 429 -7.51 15.45 -15.06
N TYR A 430 -7.68 14.20 -14.64
CA TYR A 430 -8.30 13.89 -13.35
C TYR A 430 -7.33 13.54 -12.23
N GLY A 431 -6.02 13.41 -12.48
CA GLY A 431 -5.10 13.02 -11.42
C GLY A 431 -4.78 11.54 -11.32
N TRP A 432 -5.22 10.72 -12.28
CA TRP A 432 -5.34 9.27 -12.13
C TRP A 432 -4.28 8.53 -12.94
N ARG A 433 -3.03 8.92 -12.74
CA ARG A 433 -1.87 8.26 -13.35
C ARG A 433 -1.11 7.52 -12.26
N GLN A 434 -0.82 6.24 -12.51
CA GLN A 434 -0.01 5.46 -11.58
C GLN A 434 1.47 5.84 -11.74
N PRO A 435 2.27 5.87 -10.66
CA PRO A 435 3.70 6.21 -10.74
C PRO A 435 4.50 5.31 -11.71
N GLU A 436 4.03 4.09 -11.93
CA GLU A 436 4.64 3.09 -12.80
C GLU A 436 4.35 3.32 -14.30
N HIS A 437 3.46 4.27 -14.65
CA HIS A 437 3.09 4.56 -16.03
C HIS A 437 4.09 5.51 -16.71
N ILE A 438 5.11 4.94 -17.35
CA ILE A 438 6.16 5.68 -18.06
C ILE A 438 5.59 6.56 -19.19
N HIS A 439 4.72 6.03 -20.04
CA HIS A 439 4.16 6.76 -21.18
C HIS A 439 2.73 6.31 -21.55
N GLU A 440 1.73 7.02 -21.02
CA GLU A 440 0.34 6.87 -21.45
C GLU A 440 0.07 7.57 -22.77
N LEU A 441 -0.84 7.01 -23.57
CA LEU A 441 -1.24 7.52 -24.87
C LEU A 441 -2.71 7.96 -24.85
N THR A 442 -3.04 9.01 -25.60
CA THR A 442 -4.44 9.32 -25.90
C THR A 442 -4.98 8.27 -26.87
N PHE A 443 -6.31 8.09 -26.90
CA PHE A 443 -6.94 7.20 -27.88
C PHE A 443 -6.53 7.55 -29.33
N LYS A 444 -6.49 8.85 -29.66
CA LYS A 444 -6.09 9.31 -31.00
C LYS A 444 -4.64 8.95 -31.33
N GLN A 445 -3.73 9.09 -30.36
CA GLN A 445 -2.32 8.76 -30.54
C GLN A 445 -2.13 7.27 -30.82
N ILE A 446 -2.72 6.40 -30.00
CA ILE A 446 -2.57 4.95 -30.20
C ILE A 446 -3.18 4.48 -31.52
N CYS A 447 -4.32 5.04 -31.96
CA CYS A 447 -4.90 4.73 -33.26
C CYS A 447 -3.93 5.02 -34.42
N ASN A 448 -3.31 6.20 -34.41
CA ASN A 448 -2.31 6.58 -35.41
C ASN A 448 -1.07 5.66 -35.36
N PHE A 449 -0.62 5.24 -34.17
CA PHE A 449 0.52 4.34 -34.05
C PHE A 449 0.23 2.92 -34.49
N LEU A 450 -1.00 2.43 -34.31
CA LEU A 450 -1.44 1.14 -34.85
C LEU A 450 -1.45 1.17 -36.39
N GLU A 451 -1.95 2.24 -37.01
CA GLU A 451 -1.91 2.41 -38.46
C GLU A 451 -0.47 2.45 -39.00
N LEU A 452 0.41 3.24 -38.38
CA LEU A 452 1.85 3.27 -38.70
C LEU A 452 2.55 1.92 -38.48
N SER A 453 2.01 1.10 -37.58
CA SER A 453 2.48 -0.26 -37.29
C SER A 453 1.77 -1.31 -38.16
N SER A 454 1.16 -0.89 -39.27
CA SER A 454 0.49 -1.77 -40.24
C SER A 454 -0.65 -2.58 -39.63
N PHE A 455 -1.50 -1.94 -38.85
CA PHE A 455 -2.77 -2.48 -38.37
C PHE A 455 -3.96 -1.68 -38.87
N ASN A 456 -5.07 -2.37 -39.13
CA ASN A 456 -6.37 -1.76 -39.36
C ASN A 456 -7.20 -1.90 -38.08
N ILE A 457 -7.80 -0.82 -37.60
CA ILE A 457 -8.66 -0.85 -36.41
C ILE A 457 -10.02 -1.44 -36.81
N GLU A 458 -10.39 -2.56 -36.21
CA GLU A 458 -11.67 -3.25 -36.49
C GLU A 458 -12.76 -2.77 -35.54
N ASP A 459 -12.45 -2.71 -34.24
CA ASP A 459 -13.38 -2.30 -33.21
C ASP A 459 -12.68 -1.55 -32.08
N THR A 460 -13.42 -0.66 -31.42
CA THR A 460 -12.96 0.09 -30.26
C THR A 460 -14.07 0.17 -29.23
N TYR A 461 -13.69 0.13 -27.95
CA TYR A 461 -14.60 0.22 -26.83
C TYR A 461 -14.01 1.15 -25.77
N GLY A 462 -14.87 1.87 -25.06
CA GLY A 462 -14.50 2.60 -23.86
C GLY A 462 -14.85 1.83 -22.61
N LEU A 463 -14.00 1.91 -21.59
CA LEU A 463 -14.31 1.39 -20.26
C LEU A 463 -14.24 2.53 -19.23
N VAL A 464 -15.20 2.52 -18.31
CA VAL A 464 -15.35 3.53 -17.26
C VAL A 464 -15.53 4.95 -17.84
N PRO A 465 -16.76 5.34 -18.20
CA PRO A 465 -17.04 6.70 -18.70
C PRO A 465 -16.61 7.77 -17.70
N LYS A 466 -15.99 8.86 -18.19
CA LYS A 466 -15.48 9.97 -17.34
C LYS A 466 -16.54 10.60 -16.46
N LYS A 467 -17.80 10.60 -16.91
CA LYS A 467 -18.94 11.12 -16.12
C LYS A 467 -19.16 10.34 -14.82
N LEU A 468 -18.71 9.10 -14.78
CA LEU A 468 -18.81 8.22 -13.62
C LEU A 468 -17.58 8.33 -12.69
N LEU A 469 -16.52 8.99 -13.14
CA LEU A 469 -15.26 9.14 -12.38
C LEU A 469 -15.32 10.22 -11.29
N GLY A 470 -16.26 11.17 -11.31
CA GLY A 470 -16.51 12.15 -10.22
C GLY A 470 -15.28 12.84 -9.58
N THR A 471 -15.50 13.57 -8.49
CA THR A 471 -14.43 13.96 -7.54
C THR A 471 -15.07 14.19 -6.15
N PRO A 472 -15.01 13.22 -5.21
CA PRO A 472 -14.41 11.89 -5.30
C PRO A 472 -15.20 10.95 -6.24
N PRO A 473 -14.67 9.77 -6.59
CA PRO A 473 -15.24 8.99 -7.66
C PRO A 473 -16.58 8.37 -7.30
N GLN A 474 -17.58 8.57 -8.15
CA GLN A 474 -18.96 8.17 -7.85
C GLN A 474 -19.17 6.64 -7.88
N LEU A 475 -18.22 5.92 -8.49
CA LEU A 475 -18.22 4.46 -8.62
C LEU A 475 -17.27 3.73 -7.68
N VAL A 476 -16.47 4.41 -6.86
CA VAL A 476 -15.69 3.70 -5.82
C VAL A 476 -16.68 2.96 -4.93
N GLY A 477 -16.53 1.65 -4.82
CA GLY A 477 -17.40 0.83 -4.00
C GLY A 477 -18.52 0.09 -4.72
N LYS A 478 -18.72 0.25 -6.03
CA LYS A 478 -19.88 -0.31 -6.74
C LYS A 478 -19.49 -1.40 -7.73
N SER A 479 -20.23 -2.53 -7.77
CA SER A 479 -20.07 -3.58 -8.79
C SER A 479 -20.58 -3.10 -10.14
N LEU A 480 -20.16 -3.80 -11.19
CA LEU A 480 -20.81 -3.74 -12.48
C LEU A 480 -22.30 -4.11 -12.36
N GLU A 481 -22.66 -5.11 -11.56
CA GLU A 481 -24.06 -5.45 -11.25
C GLU A 481 -24.84 -4.26 -10.68
N TYR A 482 -24.27 -3.55 -9.69
CA TYR A 482 -24.87 -2.32 -9.15
C TYR A 482 -25.07 -1.27 -10.25
N ALA A 483 -24.06 -1.08 -11.11
CA ALA A 483 -24.13 -0.10 -12.18
C ALA A 483 -25.22 -0.45 -13.19
N PHE A 484 -25.42 -1.73 -13.50
CA PHE A 484 -26.48 -2.21 -14.38
C PHE A 484 -27.89 -2.17 -13.76
N GLN A 485 -28.02 -2.05 -12.43
CA GLN A 485 -29.31 -1.82 -11.76
C GLN A 485 -29.76 -0.35 -11.81
N ASN A 486 -28.83 0.58 -12.06
CA ASN A 486 -29.13 2.01 -12.19
C ASN A 486 -29.22 2.37 -13.68
N ASN A 487 -30.39 2.87 -14.12
CA ASN A 487 -30.60 3.17 -15.54
C ASN A 487 -29.58 4.15 -16.14
N PHE A 488 -29.17 5.17 -15.39
CA PHE A 488 -28.17 6.13 -15.85
C PHE A 488 -26.78 5.49 -16.01
N TYR A 489 -26.30 4.76 -14.99
CA TYR A 489 -24.99 4.09 -15.07
C TYR A 489 -24.98 2.99 -16.13
N LYS A 490 -26.05 2.20 -16.23
CA LYS A 490 -26.25 1.20 -17.28
C LYS A 490 -26.15 1.80 -18.67
N GLU A 491 -26.85 2.92 -18.92
CA GLU A 491 -26.82 3.59 -20.22
C GLU A 491 -25.42 4.09 -20.57
N GLU A 492 -24.74 4.77 -19.64
CA GLU A 492 -23.40 5.31 -19.90
C GLU A 492 -22.36 4.19 -20.10
N ILE A 493 -22.42 3.10 -19.32
CA ILE A 493 -21.54 1.94 -19.51
C ILE A 493 -21.83 1.23 -20.84
N ASN A 494 -23.10 1.05 -21.20
CA ASN A 494 -23.46 0.44 -22.50
C ASN A 494 -23.00 1.31 -23.68
N LYS A 495 -23.12 2.64 -23.60
CA LYS A 495 -22.61 3.53 -24.65
C LYS A 495 -21.10 3.37 -24.82
N ALA A 496 -20.36 3.42 -23.71
CA ALA A 496 -18.92 3.23 -23.70
C ALA A 496 -18.48 1.88 -24.29
N ILE A 497 -19.02 0.77 -23.78
CA ILE A 497 -18.66 -0.59 -24.22
C ILE A 497 -19.13 -0.89 -25.65
N ASN A 498 -20.04 -0.10 -26.23
CA ASN A 498 -20.50 -0.33 -27.60
C ASN A 498 -19.65 0.35 -28.67
N LYS A 499 -19.05 1.54 -28.45
CA LYS A 499 -18.07 2.18 -29.37
C LYS A 499 -17.56 3.58 -28.94
N GLU A 500 -17.54 3.92 -27.63
CA GLU A 500 -17.19 5.29 -27.20
C GLU A 500 -15.94 5.36 -26.30
N PRO A 501 -14.72 5.33 -26.89
CA PRO A 501 -13.46 5.32 -26.12
C PRO A 501 -12.94 6.70 -25.69
N ASN A 502 -13.28 7.77 -26.43
CA ASN A 502 -12.68 9.11 -26.22
C ASN A 502 -12.96 9.69 -24.82
N ASP A 503 -14.13 9.42 -24.28
CA ASP A 503 -14.61 9.97 -23.01
C ASP A 503 -14.56 8.95 -21.87
N CYS A 504 -13.71 7.92 -22.02
CA CYS A 504 -13.56 6.83 -21.06
C CYS A 504 -12.16 6.81 -20.45
N PHE A 505 -12.06 6.37 -19.19
CA PHE A 505 -10.80 6.25 -18.48
C PHE A 505 -9.84 5.29 -19.17
N ILE A 506 -10.37 4.19 -19.71
CA ILE A 506 -9.62 3.21 -20.50
C ILE A 506 -10.18 3.20 -21.91
N TRP A 507 -9.28 3.22 -22.90
CA TRP A 507 -9.61 2.82 -24.26
C TRP A 507 -9.25 1.35 -24.47
N TRP A 508 -10.06 0.64 -25.25
CA TRP A 508 -9.84 -0.75 -25.67
C TRP A 508 -9.92 -0.83 -27.18
N ILE A 509 -8.96 -1.48 -27.83
CA ILE A 509 -8.85 -1.58 -29.29
C ILE A 509 -8.67 -3.03 -29.71
N ILE A 510 -9.40 -3.43 -30.75
CA ILE A 510 -9.17 -4.65 -31.54
C ILE A 510 -8.68 -4.20 -32.90
N ALA A 511 -7.44 -4.54 -33.22
CA ALA A 511 -6.80 -4.19 -34.48
C ALA A 511 -6.37 -5.46 -35.23
N LYS A 512 -6.55 -5.47 -36.54
CA LYS A 512 -6.18 -6.59 -37.41
C LYS A 512 -4.89 -6.27 -38.14
N LYS A 513 -3.95 -7.21 -38.13
CA LYS A 513 -2.67 -7.07 -38.84
C LYS A 513 -2.92 -6.91 -40.34
N ASN A 514 -2.32 -5.87 -40.91
CA ASN A 514 -2.18 -5.67 -42.34
C ASN A 514 -0.80 -6.17 -42.81
N THR A 515 -0.58 -6.26 -44.12
CA THR A 515 0.59 -6.93 -44.74
C THR A 515 1.75 -5.99 -45.09
N CYS A 516 1.70 -4.72 -44.63
CA CYS A 516 2.74 -3.74 -44.90
C CYS A 516 3.96 -3.88 -43.97
N VAL A 517 5.12 -3.44 -44.45
CA VAL A 517 6.36 -3.38 -43.65
C VAL A 517 6.26 -2.20 -42.68
N VAL A 518 6.56 -2.44 -41.40
CA VAL A 518 6.57 -1.39 -40.37
C VAL A 518 7.83 -0.54 -40.50
N GLU A 519 7.67 0.76 -40.78
CA GLU A 519 8.76 1.73 -40.79
C GLU A 519 9.18 2.10 -39.34
N LYS A 520 10.02 1.26 -38.72
CA LYS A 520 10.44 1.39 -37.31
C LYS A 520 10.96 2.80 -36.95
N GLN A 521 11.71 3.45 -37.85
CA GLN A 521 12.25 4.79 -37.59
C GLN A 521 11.18 5.88 -37.62
N LEU A 522 10.22 5.81 -38.54
CA LEU A 522 9.10 6.76 -38.59
C LEU A 522 8.24 6.61 -37.33
N LEU A 523 7.91 5.38 -36.95
CA LEU A 523 7.16 5.07 -35.74
C LEU A 523 7.85 5.63 -34.49
N LYS A 524 9.16 5.40 -34.36
CA LYS A 524 9.99 5.93 -33.26
C LYS A 524 9.96 7.46 -33.19
N ASN A 525 10.09 8.15 -34.33
CA ASN A 525 10.03 9.61 -34.39
C ASN A 525 8.65 10.16 -33.97
N GLN A 526 7.56 9.51 -34.39
CA GLN A 526 6.20 9.95 -34.06
C GLN A 526 5.85 9.69 -32.59
N LEU A 527 6.28 8.56 -32.03
CA LEU A 527 6.13 8.26 -30.60
C LEU A 527 6.91 9.25 -29.72
N GLN A 528 8.13 9.61 -30.12
CA GLN A 528 8.90 10.65 -29.43
C GLN A 528 8.16 11.99 -29.44
N LYS A 529 7.58 12.37 -30.57
CA LYS A 529 6.82 13.61 -30.70
C LYS A 529 5.59 13.61 -29.79
N ALA A 530 4.83 12.52 -29.74
CA ALA A 530 3.69 12.36 -28.84
C ALA A 530 4.11 12.39 -27.37
N TYR A 531 5.21 11.73 -27.01
CA TYR A 531 5.77 11.80 -25.65
C TYR A 531 6.07 13.25 -25.24
N LEU A 532 6.77 14.00 -26.10
CA LEU A 532 7.10 15.41 -25.85
C LEU A 532 5.85 16.31 -25.81
N GLU A 533 4.82 16.00 -26.59
CA GLU A 533 3.53 16.70 -26.55
C GLU A 533 2.76 16.41 -25.26
N ASN A 534 2.70 15.15 -24.84
CA ASN A 534 2.06 14.74 -23.60
C ASN A 534 2.75 15.40 -22.41
N GLN A 535 4.08 15.38 -22.35
CA GLN A 535 4.87 16.07 -21.32
C GLN A 535 4.57 17.58 -21.24
N LYS A 536 4.37 18.26 -22.38
CA LYS A 536 3.99 19.68 -22.41
C LYS A 536 2.57 19.93 -21.89
N ASN A 537 1.66 18.99 -22.14
CA ASN A 537 0.25 19.07 -21.80
C ASN A 537 -0.07 18.37 -20.47
N GLN A 538 0.95 17.95 -19.71
CA GLN A 538 0.77 17.26 -18.46
C GLN A 538 0.13 18.23 -17.45
N TYR A 539 -1.05 17.88 -16.95
CA TYR A 539 -1.55 18.49 -15.73
C TYR A 539 -0.59 18.02 -14.64
N ASN A 540 0.06 18.95 -13.95
CA ASN A 540 0.95 18.59 -12.85
C ASN A 540 0.06 18.11 -11.70
N ILE A 541 -0.24 16.81 -11.72
CA ILE A 541 -0.94 16.11 -10.65
C ILE A 541 0.02 16.12 -9.49
N VAL A 542 -0.27 17.03 -8.58
CA VAL A 542 0.53 17.27 -7.40
C VAL A 542 -0.26 16.75 -6.25
N PHE A 543 0.33 15.78 -5.57
CA PHE A 543 -0.30 15.19 -4.41
C PHE A 543 0.06 16.01 -3.17
N HIS A 544 -0.92 16.17 -2.29
CA HIS A 544 -0.73 16.84 -1.01
C HIS A 544 -1.55 16.13 0.05
N GLN A 545 -0.94 15.87 1.20
CA GLN A 545 -1.61 15.25 2.35
C GLN A 545 -2.33 16.31 3.18
N ILE A 546 -1.77 17.52 3.19
CA ILE A 546 -2.19 18.64 4.02
C ILE A 546 -2.25 19.92 3.20
N GLY A 547 -2.93 20.95 3.73
CA GLY A 547 -3.09 22.24 3.07
C GLY A 547 -4.21 22.27 2.05
N LYS A 548 -4.46 23.46 1.51
CA LYS A 548 -5.53 23.75 0.56
C LYS A 548 -4.95 24.16 -0.78
N PHE A 549 -5.38 23.48 -1.84
CA PHE A 549 -5.05 23.85 -3.22
C PHE A 549 -5.71 25.18 -3.60
N ILE A 550 -4.96 26.05 -4.27
CA ILE A 550 -5.43 27.30 -4.84
C ILE A 550 -4.85 27.50 -6.24
N ASP A 551 -5.67 28.09 -7.13
CA ASP A 551 -5.23 28.61 -8.41
C ASP A 551 -5.27 30.14 -8.35
N ASP A 552 -4.14 30.77 -8.66
CA ASP A 552 -3.99 32.22 -8.74
C ASP A 552 -3.42 32.58 -10.12
N ASN A 553 -4.30 33.01 -11.02
CA ASN A 553 -3.99 33.44 -12.38
C ASN A 553 -3.21 32.39 -13.21
N GLY A 554 -3.62 31.12 -13.12
CA GLY A 554 -3.01 30.01 -13.84
C GLY A 554 -1.73 29.48 -13.20
N LYS A 555 -1.34 30.01 -12.03
CA LYS A 555 -0.29 29.43 -11.19
C LYS A 555 -0.93 28.74 -10.00
N GLN A 556 -0.56 27.49 -9.82
CA GLN A 556 -1.13 26.62 -8.81
C GLN A 556 -0.24 26.58 -7.57
N PHE A 557 -0.87 26.68 -6.39
CA PHE A 557 -0.18 26.65 -5.11
C PHE A 557 -0.94 25.80 -4.09
N ILE A 558 -0.24 25.34 -3.07
CA ILE A 558 -0.79 24.75 -1.87
C ILE A 558 -0.51 25.70 -0.71
N ILE A 559 -1.56 26.06 0.02
CA ILE A 559 -1.46 26.86 1.24
C ILE A 559 -1.56 25.93 2.43
N VAL A 560 -0.55 25.97 3.31
CA VAL A 560 -0.56 25.30 4.60
C VAL A 560 -0.54 26.33 5.72
N ASN A 561 -1.25 26.07 6.81
CA ASN A 561 -1.36 26.92 7.98
C ASN A 561 -0.93 26.16 9.25
N PRO A 562 -0.63 26.84 10.37
CA PRO A 562 -0.30 26.17 11.64
C PRO A 562 -1.41 25.29 12.22
N SER A 563 -2.66 25.45 11.76
CA SER A 563 -3.77 24.55 12.10
C SER A 563 -3.69 23.20 11.40
N ASP A 564 -2.95 23.10 10.28
CA ASP A 564 -2.74 21.85 9.57
C ASP A 564 -1.70 21.01 10.34
N ALA A 565 -1.93 19.70 10.46
CA ALA A 565 -0.96 18.79 11.05
C ALA A 565 0.35 18.78 10.23
N PRO A 566 1.52 18.50 10.84
CA PRO A 566 2.75 18.29 10.09
C PRO A 566 2.58 17.16 9.06
N GLY A 567 3.12 17.34 7.86
CA GLY A 567 2.87 16.40 6.77
C GLY A 567 3.37 16.90 5.42
N TYR A 568 3.15 16.10 4.38
CA TYR A 568 3.55 16.45 3.02
C TYR A 568 2.58 17.47 2.41
N ALA A 569 3.04 18.70 2.32
CA ALA A 569 2.35 19.78 1.62
C ALA A 569 2.55 19.71 0.11
N LEU A 570 3.56 18.96 -0.36
CA LEU A 570 3.82 18.67 -1.76
C LEU A 570 4.50 17.30 -1.84
N PHE A 571 4.06 16.45 -2.76
CA PHE A 571 4.83 15.30 -3.22
C PHE A 571 4.47 14.95 -4.68
N GLY A 572 5.49 14.53 -5.44
CA GLY A 572 5.44 14.39 -6.90
C GLY A 572 5.91 15.65 -7.65
N SER A 573 5.82 15.72 -8.98
CA SER A 573 5.45 14.67 -9.93
C SER A 573 6.46 13.51 -9.93
N TYR A 574 6.04 12.32 -10.40
CA TYR A 574 6.86 11.11 -10.56
C TYR A 574 7.45 11.04 -11.98
N GLU A 575 8.35 11.96 -12.30
CA GLU A 575 8.91 12.12 -13.64
C GLU A 575 10.24 11.39 -13.79
N PHE A 576 10.48 10.77 -14.95
CA PHE A 576 11.75 10.10 -15.25
C PHE A 576 12.80 11.08 -15.78
N TYR A 577 13.98 11.06 -15.17
CA TYR A 577 15.14 11.85 -15.56
C TYR A 577 16.31 10.93 -15.90
N SER A 578 17.01 11.24 -17.00
CA SER A 578 18.16 10.47 -17.47
C SER A 578 19.39 10.68 -16.58
N LYS A 579 20.44 9.88 -16.80
CA LYS A 579 21.74 10.08 -16.15
C LYS A 579 22.26 11.49 -16.45
N GLY A 580 22.61 12.27 -15.42
CA GLY A 580 23.04 13.66 -15.57
C GLY A 580 23.08 14.43 -14.26
N ASN A 581 23.45 15.72 -14.34
CA ASN A 581 23.42 16.65 -13.23
C ASN A 581 22.25 17.62 -13.41
N TYR A 582 21.55 17.92 -12.31
CA TYR A 582 20.32 18.70 -12.33
C TYR A 582 20.28 19.72 -11.18
N LEU A 583 19.56 20.81 -11.42
CA LEU A 583 19.18 21.82 -10.47
C LEU A 583 17.65 21.86 -10.40
N ILE A 584 17.09 21.73 -9.20
CA ILE A 584 15.66 21.94 -8.94
C ILE A 584 15.43 23.23 -8.15
N GLU A 585 14.36 23.94 -8.49
CA GLU A 585 13.91 25.18 -7.87
C GLU A 585 12.49 25.03 -7.31
N TYR A 586 12.35 25.03 -5.98
CA TYR A 586 11.05 25.03 -5.28
C TYR A 586 10.60 26.46 -4.99
N ASN A 587 9.35 26.79 -5.34
CA ASN A 587 8.75 28.08 -5.01
C ASN A 587 8.01 28.00 -3.65
N ILE A 588 8.55 28.61 -2.60
CA ILE A 588 7.99 28.58 -1.24
C ILE A 588 8.05 29.99 -0.66
N SER A 589 6.96 30.51 -0.11
CA SER A 589 6.93 31.82 0.55
C SER A 589 6.13 31.82 1.85
N LEU A 590 6.50 32.71 2.77
CA LEU A 590 5.77 32.95 4.02
C LEU A 590 4.49 33.74 3.76
N LEU A 591 3.38 33.37 4.38
CA LEU A 591 2.11 34.09 4.32
C LEU A 591 1.85 34.89 5.61
N ASN A 592 1.52 36.17 5.50
CA ASN A 592 1.00 36.98 6.63
C ASN A 592 1.86 36.99 7.92
N VAL A 593 3.19 36.82 7.82
CA VAL A 593 4.10 36.90 8.98
C VAL A 593 4.68 38.31 9.10
N ARG A 594 4.48 38.99 10.24
CA ARG A 594 5.14 40.28 10.53
C ARG A 594 6.63 40.05 10.76
N LYS A 595 7.50 40.82 10.06
CA LYS A 595 8.98 40.68 10.05
C LYS A 595 9.69 40.63 11.42
N ASN A 596 9.00 40.94 12.53
CA ASN A 596 9.59 41.05 13.86
C ASN A 596 9.36 39.85 14.80
N HIS A 597 8.70 38.78 14.37
CA HIS A 597 8.54 37.58 15.20
C HIS A 597 8.91 36.30 14.44
N ILE A 598 9.89 35.59 15.02
CA ILE A 598 10.40 34.25 14.69
C ILE A 598 11.49 34.23 13.61
N LEU A 599 12.72 34.51 14.05
CA LEU A 599 13.97 34.18 13.35
C LEU A 599 14.43 32.78 13.80
N HIS A 600 14.80 31.91 12.85
CA HIS A 600 15.41 30.57 13.03
C HIS A 600 14.51 29.38 13.39
N SER A 601 13.20 29.45 13.17
CA SER A 601 12.37 28.23 13.29
C SER A 601 12.48 27.39 12.03
N LYS A 602 12.71 26.08 12.15
CA LYS A 602 12.52 25.13 11.05
C LYS A 602 11.05 25.09 10.66
N ILE A 603 10.77 25.28 9.37
CA ILE A 603 9.40 25.38 8.83
C ILE A 603 9.06 24.30 7.80
N ALA A 604 10.04 23.83 7.03
CA ALA A 604 9.82 22.76 6.06
C ALA A 604 11.11 21.98 5.77
N ILE A 605 10.96 20.83 5.10
CA ILE A 605 12.04 20.11 4.40
C ILE A 605 11.64 20.06 2.93
N VAL A 606 12.60 20.32 2.05
CA VAL A 606 12.50 20.00 0.62
C VAL A 606 13.48 18.89 0.27
N ASP A 607 13.05 17.91 -0.52
CA ASP A 607 13.94 16.86 -1.00
C ASP A 607 13.57 16.33 -2.39
N VAL A 608 14.57 15.76 -3.06
CA VAL A 608 14.46 15.04 -4.33
C VAL A 608 14.75 13.59 -4.03
N VAL A 609 13.78 12.73 -4.28
CA VAL A 609 13.88 11.30 -3.95
C VAL A 609 13.50 10.42 -5.14
N THR A 610 13.77 9.12 -5.05
CA THR A 610 13.29 8.09 -5.98
C THR A 610 12.82 6.88 -5.18
N ASP A 611 12.27 5.88 -5.86
CA ASP A 611 11.84 4.61 -5.26
C ASP A 611 10.91 4.85 -4.03
N SER A 612 9.89 5.70 -4.21
CA SER A 612 8.94 6.11 -3.17
C SER A 612 9.58 6.65 -1.88
N GLY A 613 10.75 7.28 -2.00
CA GLY A 613 11.46 7.89 -0.88
C GLY A 613 12.61 7.06 -0.30
N GLU A 614 12.89 5.87 -0.84
CA GLU A 614 13.99 5.02 -0.36
C GLU A 614 15.38 5.64 -0.61
N LYS A 615 15.56 6.32 -1.75
CA LYS A 615 16.83 6.98 -2.10
C LYS A 615 16.64 8.48 -2.25
N VAL A 616 17.41 9.25 -1.49
CA VAL A 616 17.41 10.72 -1.50
C VAL A 616 18.59 11.24 -2.30
N TYR A 617 18.32 11.97 -3.37
CA TYR A 617 19.33 12.58 -4.23
C TYR A 617 19.74 13.98 -3.77
N ALA A 618 18.81 14.72 -3.16
CA ALA A 618 19.04 16.07 -2.64
C ALA A 618 18.09 16.33 -1.47
N LYS A 619 18.53 17.03 -0.42
CA LYS A 619 17.67 17.43 0.69
C LYS A 619 18.16 18.72 1.33
N LYS A 620 17.23 19.62 1.67
CA LYS A 620 17.50 20.85 2.41
C LYS A 620 16.40 21.11 3.44
N GLU A 621 16.80 21.36 4.69
CA GLU A 621 15.90 21.91 5.70
C GLU A 621 15.75 23.42 5.51
N ILE A 622 14.54 23.93 5.69
CA ILE A 622 14.18 25.32 5.46
C ILE A 622 13.85 25.98 6.80
N GLU A 623 14.60 27.01 7.12
CA GLU A 623 14.33 27.90 8.25
C GLU A 623 13.51 29.11 7.81
N SER A 624 12.81 29.75 8.74
CA SER A 624 12.06 30.97 8.46
C SER A 624 12.93 32.06 7.83
N SER A 625 14.23 32.12 8.16
CA SER A 625 15.20 33.04 7.58
C SER A 625 15.54 32.78 6.12
N ASP A 626 15.47 31.53 5.64
CA ASP A 626 15.70 31.20 4.22
C ASP A 626 14.66 31.88 3.31
N LEU A 627 13.45 32.14 3.83
CA LEU A 627 12.33 32.68 3.06
C LEU A 627 12.12 34.19 3.20
N LEU A 628 12.92 34.90 4.01
CA LEU A 628 12.75 36.33 4.24
C LEU A 628 13.09 37.19 3.01
N ASN A 629 14.08 36.75 2.22
CA ASN A 629 14.61 37.50 1.08
C ASN A 629 14.46 36.77 -0.27
N ASN A 630 14.04 35.51 -0.26
CA ASN A 630 13.95 34.69 -1.46
C ASN A 630 12.82 33.67 -1.32
N SER A 631 11.97 33.54 -2.33
CA SER A 631 10.92 32.53 -2.38
C SER A 631 11.33 31.28 -3.15
N ILE A 632 12.56 31.22 -3.66
CA ILE A 632 13.04 30.12 -4.49
C ILE A 632 14.15 29.36 -3.77
N ILE A 633 13.88 28.10 -3.45
CA ILE A 633 14.82 27.19 -2.81
C ILE A 633 15.43 26.27 -3.85
N LYS A 634 16.76 26.23 -3.92
CA LYS A 634 17.49 25.48 -4.94
C LYS A 634 18.23 24.29 -4.35
N LEU A 635 18.20 23.16 -5.07
CA LEU A 635 18.96 21.94 -4.76
C LEU A 635 19.64 21.42 -6.03
N GLN A 636 20.89 21.01 -5.91
CA GLN A 636 21.61 20.31 -6.98
C GLN A 636 21.67 18.82 -6.67
N PHE A 637 21.57 17.99 -7.72
CA PHE A 637 21.69 16.54 -7.59
C PHE A 637 22.19 15.88 -8.88
N SER A 638 22.65 14.63 -8.75
CA SER A 638 23.22 13.85 -9.86
C SER A 638 22.57 12.47 -9.93
N LEU A 639 22.22 12.04 -11.14
CA LEU A 639 21.68 10.71 -11.42
C LEU A 639 22.71 9.86 -12.14
N ASP A 640 22.86 8.62 -11.68
CA ASP A 640 23.75 7.59 -12.22
C ASP A 640 23.09 6.70 -13.28
N LYS A 641 21.75 6.61 -13.26
CA LYS A 641 20.88 5.88 -14.18
C LYS A 641 19.58 6.64 -14.41
N LEU A 642 18.81 6.24 -15.43
CA LEU A 642 17.43 6.69 -15.60
C LEU A 642 16.64 6.38 -14.31
N SER A 643 16.05 7.40 -13.69
CA SER A 643 15.37 7.28 -12.39
C SER A 643 14.07 8.08 -12.40
N SER A 644 13.00 7.52 -11.82
CA SER A 644 11.75 8.26 -11.55
C SER A 644 11.94 9.09 -10.28
N LEU A 645 11.81 10.40 -10.37
CA LEU A 645 12.03 11.30 -9.24
C LEU A 645 10.72 11.75 -8.65
N GLU A 646 10.71 11.93 -7.33
CA GLU A 646 9.63 12.52 -6.56
C GLU A 646 10.18 13.76 -5.85
N PHE A 647 9.48 14.89 -6.01
CA PHE A 647 9.85 16.18 -5.41
C PHE A 647 8.93 16.49 -4.24
N ARG A 648 9.47 16.69 -3.03
CA ARG A 648 8.62 16.79 -1.84
C ARG A 648 8.86 18.05 -1.05
N VAL A 649 7.80 18.55 -0.44
CA VAL A 649 7.82 19.57 0.61
C VAL A 649 7.10 19.04 1.83
N PHE A 650 7.85 18.71 2.88
CA PHE A 650 7.30 18.35 4.19
C PHE A 650 7.20 19.60 5.05
N TYR A 651 6.01 19.91 5.55
CA TYR A 651 5.73 21.08 6.37
C TYR A 651 5.64 20.71 7.86
N PHE A 652 6.26 21.52 8.73
CA PHE A 652 6.36 21.23 10.17
C PHE A 652 5.20 21.75 11.03
N GLY A 653 4.24 22.51 10.48
CA GLY A 653 3.09 23.01 11.26
C GLY A 653 3.32 24.34 12.00
N ASN A 654 4.47 25.00 11.82
CA ASN A 654 4.85 26.14 12.67
C ASN A 654 4.50 27.52 12.10
N LEU A 655 4.54 27.72 10.79
CA LEU A 655 4.31 29.01 10.12
C LEU A 655 3.58 28.81 8.79
N PRO A 656 2.59 29.67 8.46
CA PRO A 656 1.85 29.51 7.22
C PRO A 656 2.73 29.70 5.97
N LEU A 657 2.67 28.74 5.04
CA LEU A 657 3.44 28.73 3.80
C LEU A 657 2.53 28.71 2.57
N ARG A 658 2.99 29.37 1.50
CA ARG A 658 2.49 29.21 0.13
C ARG A 658 3.54 28.45 -0.67
N ILE A 659 3.18 27.27 -1.16
CA ILE A 659 4.09 26.36 -1.86
C ILE A 659 3.60 26.23 -3.31
N GLY A 660 4.45 26.56 -4.28
CA GLY A 660 4.17 26.35 -5.69
C GLY A 660 4.20 24.87 -6.03
N VAL A 661 3.22 24.42 -6.80
CA VAL A 661 3.04 22.98 -7.06
C VAL A 661 3.96 22.43 -8.15
N GLN A 662 4.67 23.28 -8.88
CA GLN A 662 5.55 22.88 -9.98
C GLN A 662 6.98 23.32 -9.69
N PRO A 663 7.80 22.47 -9.04
CA PRO A 663 9.23 22.71 -8.94
C PRO A 663 9.85 22.75 -10.34
N LYS A 664 10.75 23.70 -10.59
CA LYS A 664 11.40 23.81 -11.91
C LYS A 664 12.71 23.04 -11.90
N VAL A 665 12.85 22.05 -12.80
CA VAL A 665 14.08 21.28 -12.97
C VAL A 665 14.82 21.73 -14.22
N SER A 666 16.13 21.90 -14.13
CA SER A 666 17.02 22.22 -15.24
C SER A 666 18.29 21.37 -15.18
N SER A 667 18.74 20.84 -16.33
CA SER A 667 20.05 20.20 -16.44
C SER A 667 21.16 21.24 -16.25
N ILE A 668 22.22 20.87 -15.53
CA ILE A 668 23.39 21.73 -15.26
C ILE A 668 24.70 21.14 -15.76
#